data_AF-A0A2M4AN55-F1
#
_entry.id   AF-A0A2M4AN55-F1
#
_cell.length_a   1.000
_cell.length_b   1.000
_cell.length_c   1.000
_cell.angle_alpha   90.00
_cell.angle_beta   90.00
_cell.angle_gamma   90.00
#
_symmetry.space_group_name_H-M   'P 1'
#
loop_
_entity.id
_entity.type
_entity.pdbx_description
1 polymer ?
#
loop_
_entity_poly.entity_id
_entity_poly.type
_entity_poly.pdbx_seq_one_letter_code
_entity_poly.pdbx_strand_id
1 'polypeptide(L)'
;EATTTQRTAPASVTTPRQAATATVKDLEYNYDDEYDDEENENVDIEPTTSSTVPESRNVPPSSTEKTVPSSTEATTPKSSTIELTSTTTTTTTTTTTVAPTTTTSTTSTTTTTTTTTEAPTTTTTTIVTTELDEPTNLHPIIRNRFPKQPVIAGKVYNYVVPIETFYDNEDGNNLRLELFDSREQPLKHNSWIQFNEETREIYGLPLEKDVSRWQYKLRATDSGNLTVTETVDIVVQQHKSHRSVNHEISLALRLSRKFTNNVDWQMVAVRGIAKVVGDSTLNNIVVRDIRNSLQDPKVATLVYTNETLPKDRCPEEKLDELVALLTEKALNDALFPDITVKSIEGQQIGQCTKPTLPKAKPTQSISRNYGPQARNQVDQVNATVGHLLVFKVPTDTFYDPEDGNELKLKLLTTERQMLDTYHWLQFDSKNQEFYGVPRPSDIGRKEYLLMAEDREGLTATDALVVVVNPSHKRDYSVLFELTLDTTHEQFNTAQVQRRFIERLASVFGDSSTHYIRINHVRPIHHTGQVQVSFFNTTLIRPHQRCPEEEIEGLRNILLHQDSTIRAKVRETLGQEFSLQNVSLVPLGNCHGFDTPHHATSEPEKAITPPISKDDYLLTFVLPTVIILVMLLIASIIACVLYKRRLTGKMELGTDEERKSFRSKGIPVIFQDELDEKPEIGNKSPVILKDEKPPLLPPSYSSTNNDGDNEDVDEYVPPPAVVVGGRESRGKSPVTPSYRRPPPYVSP
;
A
#
# COMPACT_ATOMS: atom_id res chain seq x y z
N GLU A 1 -13.77 -20.96 76.48
CA GLU A 1 -14.06 -22.40 76.70
C GLU A 1 -14.49 -23.02 75.36
N ALA A 2 -14.84 -24.32 75.34
CA ALA A 2 -15.97 -24.93 74.61
C ALA A 2 -16.31 -24.54 73.14
N THR A 3 -16.53 -25.43 72.16
CA THR A 3 -16.38 -26.92 72.02
C THR A 3 -16.44 -27.30 70.51
N THR A 4 -16.23 -28.58 70.17
CA THR A 4 -16.87 -29.32 69.02
C THR A 4 -16.06 -29.54 67.72
N THR A 5 -14.92 -30.23 67.86
CA THR A 5 -14.63 -31.57 67.28
C THR A 5 -15.00 -31.98 65.82
N GLN A 6 -13.96 -32.50 65.12
CA GLN A 6 -13.94 -33.74 64.29
C GLN A 6 -14.59 -33.77 62.87
N ARG A 7 -14.17 -34.60 61.89
CA ARG A 7 -12.90 -35.36 61.59
C ARG A 7 -13.02 -36.07 60.21
N THR A 8 -11.90 -36.37 59.53
CA THR A 8 -11.71 -37.34 58.40
C THR A 8 -12.52 -37.07 57.10
N ALA A 9 -11.96 -36.86 55.89
CA ALA A 9 -10.88 -37.54 55.12
C ALA A 9 -11.34 -38.87 54.43
N PRO A 10 -10.69 -39.38 53.35
CA PRO A 10 -11.21 -39.20 51.98
C PRO A 10 -11.34 -40.51 51.14
N ALA A 11 -11.78 -40.41 49.88
CA ALA A 11 -11.85 -41.54 48.92
C ALA A 11 -11.50 -41.09 47.47
N SER A 12 -11.21 -42.04 46.57
CA SER A 12 -10.59 -41.77 45.26
C SER A 12 -10.92 -42.80 44.15
N VAL A 13 -10.62 -42.42 42.90
CA VAL A 13 -10.49 -43.27 41.68
C VAL A 13 -11.74 -43.99 41.16
N THR A 14 -12.17 -43.68 39.92
CA THR A 14 -12.48 -44.70 38.90
C THR A 14 -12.62 -44.13 37.46
N THR A 15 -11.88 -44.72 36.53
CA THR A 15 -12.21 -44.84 35.08
C THR A 15 -12.81 -46.27 34.85
N PRO A 16 -13.19 -46.77 33.64
CA PRO A 16 -13.04 -46.25 32.27
C PRO A 16 -14.27 -46.49 31.33
N ARG A 17 -14.10 -46.31 30.00
CA ARG A 17 -14.31 -47.33 28.93
C ARG A 17 -14.88 -46.76 27.59
N GLN A 18 -14.45 -47.36 26.47
CA GLN A 18 -14.86 -47.05 25.08
C GLN A 18 -15.91 -48.03 24.51
N ALA A 19 -16.74 -47.57 23.55
CA ALA A 19 -17.34 -48.33 22.42
C ALA A 19 -18.23 -47.39 21.55
N ALA A 20 -18.52 -47.61 20.26
CA ALA A 20 -17.82 -48.32 19.17
C ALA A 20 -18.46 -48.00 17.77
N THR A 21 -17.62 -47.90 16.72
CA THR A 21 -17.84 -48.23 15.28
C THR A 21 -19.21 -48.13 14.57
N ALA A 22 -19.29 -47.29 13.51
CA ALA A 22 -19.82 -47.58 12.14
C ALA A 22 -19.54 -46.33 11.24
N THR A 23 -18.79 -46.29 10.13
CA THR A 23 -18.73 -47.03 8.84
C THR A 23 -19.87 -46.75 7.84
N VAL A 24 -19.59 -46.00 6.75
CA VAL A 24 -19.65 -46.42 5.31
C VAL A 24 -19.63 -45.22 4.34
N LYS A 25 -18.59 -45.18 3.50
CA LYS A 25 -18.42 -44.72 2.10
C LYS A 25 -19.12 -43.47 1.49
N ASP A 26 -18.27 -42.59 0.98
CA ASP A 26 -18.01 -42.28 -0.45
C ASP A 26 -19.16 -42.26 -1.49
N LEU A 27 -19.26 -41.14 -2.23
CA LEU A 27 -19.16 -41.13 -3.71
C LEU A 27 -18.89 -39.71 -4.25
N GLU A 28 -18.09 -39.63 -5.33
CA GLU A 28 -17.79 -38.40 -6.09
C GLU A 28 -18.89 -38.11 -7.14
N TYR A 29 -18.86 -36.93 -7.77
CA TYR A 29 -18.48 -36.81 -9.20
C TYR A 29 -18.24 -35.34 -9.62
N ASN A 30 -17.65 -35.18 -10.81
CA ASN A 30 -17.00 -33.97 -11.33
C ASN A 30 -17.86 -33.22 -12.39
N TYR A 31 -17.20 -32.35 -13.18
CA TYR A 31 -17.60 -31.60 -14.38
C TYR A 31 -17.90 -30.10 -14.18
N ASP A 32 -17.42 -29.17 -15.03
CA ASP A 32 -16.10 -28.91 -15.66
C ASP A 32 -16.25 -27.62 -16.50
N ASP A 33 -15.20 -26.78 -16.56
CA ASP A 33 -14.90 -25.79 -17.63
C ASP A 33 -15.99 -24.73 -18.02
N GLU A 34 -15.77 -23.71 -18.87
CA GLU A 34 -14.67 -23.41 -19.82
C GLU A 34 -14.31 -21.90 -19.83
N TYR A 35 -13.34 -21.51 -20.67
CA TYR A 35 -12.73 -20.17 -20.79
C TYR A 35 -13.42 -19.26 -21.83
N ASP A 36 -13.06 -17.96 -21.83
CA ASP A 36 -12.82 -17.22 -23.07
C ASP A 36 -11.73 -16.14 -22.85
N ASP A 37 -10.77 -16.05 -23.79
CA ASP A 37 -9.71 -15.03 -23.88
C ASP A 37 -9.98 -14.16 -25.14
N GLU A 38 -9.65 -12.86 -25.13
CA GLU A 38 -9.49 -12.08 -26.38
C GLU A 38 -8.12 -11.40 -26.45
N GLU A 39 -7.59 -11.28 -27.67
CA GLU A 39 -6.19 -10.97 -27.96
C GLU A 39 -5.86 -9.49 -28.22
N ASN A 40 -4.62 -9.15 -27.92
CA ASN A 40 -3.68 -8.28 -28.66
C ASN A 40 -4.19 -7.06 -29.46
N GLU A 41 -3.54 -5.92 -29.22
CA GLU A 41 -2.78 -5.27 -30.31
C GLU A 41 -1.55 -4.54 -29.76
N ASN A 42 -0.46 -4.47 -30.55
CA ASN A 42 0.86 -4.03 -30.12
C ASN A 42 1.49 -3.11 -31.19
N VAL A 43 2.30 -2.12 -30.80
CA VAL A 43 3.02 -1.23 -31.75
C VAL A 43 4.42 -0.89 -31.23
N ASP A 44 5.44 -1.27 -31.99
CA ASP A 44 6.87 -1.07 -31.68
C ASP A 44 7.41 0.30 -32.11
N ILE A 45 8.41 0.84 -31.37
CA ILE A 45 9.45 1.75 -31.89
C ILE A 45 10.79 1.48 -31.14
N GLU A 46 11.90 1.36 -31.88
CA GLU A 46 13.27 1.16 -31.37
C GLU A 46 13.94 2.44 -30.80
N PRO A 47 14.97 2.32 -29.93
CA PRO A 47 15.82 3.43 -29.48
C PRO A 47 17.12 3.59 -30.31
N THR A 48 17.61 4.83 -30.47
CA THR A 48 18.91 5.15 -31.10
C THR A 48 20.00 5.49 -30.06
N THR A 49 21.28 5.38 -30.43
CA THR A 49 22.45 5.27 -29.53
C THR A 49 23.36 6.50 -29.46
N SER A 50 23.98 6.73 -28.28
CA SER A 50 25.32 7.33 -28.03
C SER A 50 25.48 7.53 -26.51
N SER A 51 26.50 7.05 -25.76
CA SER A 51 27.96 6.86 -25.97
C SER A 51 28.81 8.13 -25.77
N THR A 52 29.43 8.26 -24.58
CA THR A 52 30.82 8.75 -24.42
C THR A 52 31.37 8.48 -23.01
N VAL A 53 32.61 7.96 -22.91
CA VAL A 53 33.44 7.84 -21.69
C VAL A 53 34.90 8.08 -22.09
N PRO A 54 35.63 8.97 -21.41
CA PRO A 54 36.95 8.62 -20.83
C PRO A 54 37.27 9.39 -19.52
N GLU A 55 38.30 9.10 -18.72
CA GLU A 55 39.10 7.89 -18.41
C GLU A 55 39.91 8.15 -17.09
N SER A 56 40.67 7.15 -16.62
CA SER A 56 41.54 7.10 -15.42
C SER A 56 42.51 8.29 -15.16
N ARG A 57 43.22 8.43 -14.02
CA ARG A 57 44.40 7.58 -13.66
C ARG A 57 45.09 7.86 -12.30
N ASN A 58 45.50 6.77 -11.63
CA ASN A 58 46.59 6.54 -10.64
C ASN A 58 46.65 7.21 -9.24
N VAL A 59 47.17 6.41 -8.30
CA VAL A 59 47.63 6.72 -6.93
C VAL A 59 49.02 6.04 -6.76
N PRO A 60 49.97 6.57 -5.95
CA PRO A 60 50.57 5.74 -4.88
C PRO A 60 50.94 6.60 -3.60
N PRO A 61 52.02 6.40 -2.80
CA PRO A 61 51.80 5.96 -1.41
C PRO A 61 52.67 6.63 -0.29
N SER A 62 52.67 6.00 0.91
CA SER A 62 53.63 6.13 2.02
C SER A 62 53.44 7.32 3.02
N SER A 63 53.64 7.20 4.34
CA SER A 63 53.72 6.03 5.26
C SER A 63 53.74 6.42 6.77
N THR A 64 53.39 5.46 7.64
CA THR A 64 53.89 5.21 9.03
C THR A 64 53.69 6.19 10.21
N GLU A 65 53.02 5.65 11.25
CA GLU A 65 53.32 5.67 12.70
C GLU A 65 53.08 6.89 13.66
N LYS A 66 52.05 6.68 14.52
CA LYS A 66 52.06 6.66 16.02
C LYS A 66 51.97 7.95 16.89
N THR A 67 51.38 7.68 18.08
CA THR A 67 51.51 8.34 19.40
C THR A 67 50.70 9.61 19.78
N VAL A 68 49.48 9.34 20.26
CA VAL A 68 48.77 9.92 21.45
C VAL A 68 49.71 9.92 22.70
N PRO A 69 49.64 10.82 23.75
CA PRO A 69 48.41 11.33 24.42
C PRO A 69 48.33 12.81 24.95
N SER A 70 47.07 13.28 25.08
CA SER A 70 46.44 13.97 26.25
C SER A 70 46.77 15.43 26.67
N SER A 71 45.76 16.03 27.32
CA SER A 71 45.80 17.07 28.38
C SER A 71 46.06 18.55 28.00
N THR A 72 45.42 19.59 28.59
CA THR A 72 44.16 19.75 29.41
C THR A 72 43.79 21.28 29.43
N GLU A 73 42.50 21.61 29.61
CA GLU A 73 41.87 22.88 30.04
C GLU A 73 42.28 24.29 29.51
N ALA A 74 41.26 24.99 28.99
CA ALA A 74 40.79 26.36 29.33
C ALA A 74 41.75 27.54 29.58
N THR A 75 41.41 28.71 28.99
CA THR A 75 40.96 29.93 29.73
C THR A 75 40.63 31.08 28.76
N THR A 76 39.38 31.56 28.78
CA THR A 76 38.93 32.87 28.26
C THR A 76 38.79 33.86 29.45
N PRO A 77 38.42 35.16 29.32
CA PRO A 77 38.04 35.94 28.12
C PRO A 77 38.71 37.34 28.05
N LYS A 78 38.30 38.17 27.07
CA LYS A 78 37.88 39.57 27.35
C LYS A 78 37.01 40.14 26.23
N SER A 79 36.26 41.19 26.56
CA SER A 79 35.27 41.89 25.71
C SER A 79 35.57 43.38 25.63
N SER A 80 35.08 44.05 24.58
CA SER A 80 35.11 45.51 24.44
C SER A 80 33.94 46.01 23.58
N THR A 81 32.99 46.69 24.24
CA THR A 81 31.87 47.43 23.62
C THR A 81 32.29 48.83 23.19
N ILE A 82 31.61 49.44 22.19
CA ILE A 82 31.31 50.90 22.11
C ILE A 82 30.22 51.16 21.03
N GLU A 83 29.71 52.39 20.98
CA GLU A 83 28.33 52.80 20.65
C GLU A 83 27.98 53.09 19.17
N LEU A 84 26.73 53.54 18.98
CA LEU A 84 26.09 54.04 17.76
C LEU A 84 26.80 55.26 17.14
N THR A 85 26.57 55.53 15.85
CA THR A 85 25.96 56.77 15.29
C THR A 85 25.60 56.54 13.80
N SER A 86 24.79 57.41 13.19
CA SER A 86 24.03 57.16 11.95
C SER A 86 24.49 57.90 10.68
N THR A 87 23.83 57.54 9.57
CA THR A 87 23.47 58.38 8.40
C THR A 87 24.53 58.80 7.36
N THR A 88 24.45 58.13 6.20
CA THR A 88 24.20 58.72 4.86
C THR A 88 25.30 59.55 4.15
N THR A 89 25.75 59.05 2.99
CA THR A 89 25.80 59.86 1.75
C THR A 89 25.93 58.97 0.49
N THR A 90 25.28 59.38 -0.61
CA THR A 90 25.44 58.77 -1.95
C THR A 90 25.59 59.88 -2.98
N THR A 91 26.65 59.83 -3.80
CA THR A 91 26.99 60.73 -4.92
C THR A 91 25.91 60.63 -6.01
N THR A 92 25.28 61.66 -6.61
CA THR A 92 25.64 63.04 -7.02
C THR A 92 26.26 63.16 -8.43
N THR A 93 25.39 63.35 -9.44
CA THR A 93 25.67 64.01 -10.74
C THR A 93 24.34 64.62 -11.23
N THR A 94 24.02 65.90 -11.01
CA THR A 94 24.23 67.07 -11.92
C THR A 94 23.82 66.80 -13.39
N THR A 95 23.14 67.71 -14.11
CA THR A 95 23.21 69.19 -14.06
C THR A 95 22.02 69.88 -14.78
N THR A 96 21.50 71.02 -14.27
CA THR A 96 20.98 72.25 -14.98
C THR A 96 19.91 72.17 -16.11
N THR A 97 18.95 73.11 -16.35
CA THR A 97 18.27 74.24 -15.62
C THR A 97 17.04 74.71 -16.45
N VAL A 98 16.16 75.56 -15.89
CA VAL A 98 15.15 76.45 -16.57
C VAL A 98 13.76 75.85 -16.90
N ALA A 99 12.73 76.69 -16.69
CA ALA A 99 11.33 76.59 -17.12
C ALA A 99 10.86 78.04 -17.50
N PRO A 100 9.62 78.34 -17.98
CA PRO A 100 8.43 77.47 -18.15
C PRO A 100 7.62 77.70 -19.47
N THR A 101 6.34 77.26 -19.47
CA THR A 101 5.12 77.90 -20.09
C THR A 101 4.43 77.26 -21.33
N THR A 102 3.09 77.22 -21.25
CA THR A 102 2.03 77.33 -22.31
C THR A 102 1.65 76.16 -23.26
N THR A 103 0.41 75.65 -23.05
CA THR A 103 -0.67 75.31 -24.03
C THR A 103 -0.41 74.26 -25.16
N THR A 104 -1.40 73.51 -25.70
CA THR A 104 -2.85 73.75 -25.89
C THR A 104 -3.70 72.46 -25.81
N SER A 105 -5.04 72.60 -25.72
CA SER A 105 -6.11 71.58 -25.86
C SER A 105 -6.30 71.11 -27.33
N THR A 106 -7.34 70.40 -27.82
CA THR A 106 -8.81 70.23 -27.51
C THR A 106 -9.32 69.00 -28.34
N THR A 107 -10.48 68.33 -28.18
CA THR A 107 -11.74 68.58 -27.42
C THR A 107 -12.15 67.29 -26.64
N SER A 108 -13.26 66.52 -26.72
CA SER A 108 -14.62 66.51 -27.36
C SER A 108 -15.38 65.27 -26.83
N THR A 109 -16.68 65.25 -26.49
CA THR A 109 -17.69 66.32 -26.23
C THR A 109 -18.81 65.72 -25.36
N THR A 110 -19.54 66.54 -24.58
CA THR A 110 -20.79 66.15 -23.88
C THR A 110 -21.86 67.22 -24.15
N THR A 111 -23.15 66.85 -24.17
CA THR A 111 -24.27 67.76 -24.48
C THR A 111 -25.26 67.83 -23.32
N THR A 112 -25.64 69.04 -22.90
CA THR A 112 -26.64 69.29 -21.84
C THR A 112 -27.49 70.51 -22.17
N THR A 113 -28.79 70.46 -21.83
CA THR A 113 -29.82 71.50 -22.01
C THR A 113 -30.92 71.24 -20.96
N THR A 114 -31.55 72.19 -20.27
CA THR A 114 -31.37 73.66 -20.14
C THR A 114 -32.19 74.15 -18.92
N THR A 115 -31.85 75.27 -18.28
CA THR A 115 -32.70 75.88 -17.22
C THR A 115 -32.55 77.41 -17.09
N THR A 116 -33.68 78.10 -16.90
CA THR A 116 -33.91 79.55 -16.65
C THR A 116 -35.39 79.73 -16.21
N THR A 117 -35.88 80.79 -15.54
CA THR A 117 -35.29 81.92 -14.77
C THR A 117 -36.37 82.58 -13.88
N GLU A 118 -35.97 83.09 -12.70
CA GLU A 118 -36.55 84.12 -11.81
C GLU A 118 -38.08 84.41 -11.74
N ALA A 119 -38.69 84.11 -10.57
CA ALA A 119 -39.30 85.02 -9.55
C ALA A 119 -40.32 86.15 -9.93
N PRO A 120 -41.03 86.84 -8.98
CA PRO A 120 -41.23 86.63 -7.53
C PRO A 120 -42.70 86.74 -6.99
N THR A 121 -42.96 86.32 -5.73
CA THR A 121 -44.13 86.70 -4.84
C THR A 121 -45.55 86.28 -5.32
N THR A 122 -46.57 85.96 -4.50
CA THR A 122 -46.89 86.02 -3.03
C THR A 122 -47.88 84.84 -2.72
N THR A 123 -48.41 84.46 -1.54
CA THR A 123 -48.65 85.03 -0.19
C THR A 123 -48.91 83.90 0.86
N THR A 124 -48.99 84.26 2.15
CA THR A 124 -49.75 83.57 3.23
C THR A 124 -49.29 82.18 3.71
N THR A 125 -48.34 82.22 4.64
CA THR A 125 -48.41 81.62 6.00
C THR A 125 -49.31 80.40 6.25
N THR A 126 -48.68 79.24 6.49
CA THR A 126 -49.03 78.36 7.61
C THR A 126 -47.75 77.95 8.32
N ILE A 127 -47.68 78.09 9.65
CA ILE A 127 -46.53 77.63 10.42
C ILE A 127 -46.74 76.14 10.72
N VAL A 128 -45.90 75.28 10.17
CA VAL A 128 -45.73 73.90 10.61
C VAL A 128 -44.30 73.76 11.09
N THR A 129 -44.13 73.60 12.40
CA THR A 129 -42.86 73.23 13.00
C THR A 129 -42.69 71.72 12.84
N THR A 130 -42.22 71.28 11.68
CA THR A 130 -41.75 69.90 11.51
C THR A 130 -40.37 69.75 12.12
N GLU A 131 -40.06 68.53 12.56
CA GLU A 131 -38.91 68.26 13.44
C GLU A 131 -37.56 68.29 12.72
N LEU A 132 -36.50 68.20 13.52
CA LEU A 132 -35.13 68.05 13.03
C LEU A 132 -35.01 66.62 12.46
N ASP A 133 -34.95 66.47 11.13
CA ASP A 133 -34.72 65.15 10.49
C ASP A 133 -33.42 64.56 11.04
N GLU A 134 -33.51 63.41 11.73
CA GLU A 134 -32.34 62.69 12.23
C GLU A 134 -31.49 62.18 11.05
N PRO A 135 -30.14 62.18 11.16
CA PRO A 135 -29.28 61.64 10.11
C PRO A 135 -29.61 60.17 9.87
N THR A 136 -30.06 59.85 8.66
CA THR A 136 -30.41 58.48 8.28
C THR A 136 -29.15 57.62 8.16
N ASN A 137 -28.84 56.87 9.20
CA ASN A 137 -27.70 55.96 9.29
C ASN A 137 -27.64 54.99 8.09
N LEU A 138 -26.49 54.93 7.42
CA LEU A 138 -26.26 54.07 6.26
C LEU A 138 -25.69 52.70 6.67
N HIS A 139 -25.66 51.73 5.76
CA HIS A 139 -24.99 50.45 6.02
C HIS A 139 -23.46 50.59 5.84
N PRO A 140 -22.64 50.03 6.75
CA PRO A 140 -21.19 49.99 6.59
C PRO A 140 -20.78 49.24 5.31
N ILE A 141 -19.70 49.70 4.67
CA ILE A 141 -19.18 49.15 3.40
C ILE A 141 -17.81 48.47 3.57
N ILE A 142 -17.57 47.45 2.76
CA ILE A 142 -16.27 46.76 2.70
C ILE A 142 -15.38 47.49 1.68
N ARG A 143 -14.37 48.22 2.15
CA ARG A 143 -13.36 48.90 1.31
C ARG A 143 -12.35 47.89 0.78
N ASN A 144 -11.65 47.20 1.67
CA ASN A 144 -10.60 46.25 1.33
C ASN A 144 -11.03 44.81 1.66
N ARG A 145 -11.11 43.96 0.63
CA ARG A 145 -11.42 42.53 0.79
C ARG A 145 -10.33 41.78 1.55
N PHE A 146 -10.72 40.77 2.32
CA PHE A 146 -9.81 40.03 3.18
C PHE A 146 -8.92 39.07 2.37
N PRO A 147 -7.58 39.21 2.40
CA PRO A 147 -6.69 38.35 1.63
C PRO A 147 -6.62 36.94 2.22
N LYS A 148 -6.62 35.92 1.37
CA LYS A 148 -6.60 34.51 1.77
C LYS A 148 -5.32 34.16 2.54
N GLN A 149 -5.44 33.63 3.76
CA GLN A 149 -4.30 33.41 4.65
C GLN A 149 -3.78 31.97 4.59
N PRO A 150 -2.51 31.74 4.18
CA PRO A 150 -1.84 30.47 4.40
C PRO A 150 -1.30 30.41 5.84
N VAL A 151 -1.75 29.42 6.61
CA VAL A 151 -1.32 29.22 8.01
C VAL A 151 -0.71 27.82 8.13
N ILE A 152 0.30 27.64 8.98
CA ILE A 152 0.99 26.35 9.13
C ILE A 152 0.60 25.71 10.47
N ALA A 153 0.20 24.44 10.45
CA ALA A 153 -0.13 23.69 11.66
C ALA A 153 1.03 23.69 12.67
N GLY A 154 0.70 23.85 13.94
CA GLY A 154 1.63 23.95 15.06
C GLY A 154 2.29 25.31 15.25
N LYS A 155 2.03 26.30 14.38
CA LYS A 155 2.48 27.69 14.54
C LYS A 155 1.38 28.56 15.15
N VAL A 156 1.80 29.52 15.95
CA VAL A 156 0.94 30.62 16.42
C VAL A 156 0.51 31.47 15.23
N TYR A 157 -0.80 31.67 15.10
CA TYR A 157 -1.40 32.60 14.16
C TYR A 157 -1.86 33.85 14.92
N ASN A 158 -1.53 35.03 14.39
CA ASN A 158 -2.10 36.30 14.81
C ASN A 158 -2.20 37.25 13.61
N TYR A 159 -3.36 37.86 13.42
CA TYR A 159 -3.64 38.77 12.33
C TYR A 159 -4.51 39.94 12.82
N VAL A 160 -3.94 41.14 12.85
CA VAL A 160 -4.71 42.38 13.11
C VAL A 160 -5.53 42.69 11.87
N VAL A 161 -6.86 42.79 12.00
CA VAL A 161 -7.74 43.23 10.92
C VAL A 161 -7.42 44.70 10.58
N PRO A 162 -7.02 45.02 9.34
CA PRO A 162 -6.75 46.40 8.95
C PRO A 162 -7.96 47.30 9.17
N ILE A 163 -7.73 48.51 9.68
CA ILE A 163 -8.81 49.47 9.95
C ILE A 163 -9.59 49.79 8.66
N GLU A 164 -8.90 49.86 7.51
CA GLU A 164 -9.48 50.08 6.17
C GLU A 164 -10.22 48.85 5.57
N THR A 165 -10.46 47.76 6.31
CA THR A 165 -11.29 46.65 5.81
C THR A 165 -12.75 47.05 5.68
N PHE A 166 -13.30 47.70 6.72
CA PHE A 166 -14.66 48.22 6.76
C PHE A 166 -14.64 49.73 6.96
N TYR A 167 -15.60 50.43 6.39
CA TYR A 167 -15.78 51.87 6.57
C TYR A 167 -17.26 52.21 6.57
N ASP A 168 -17.62 53.20 7.36
CA ASP A 168 -18.95 53.78 7.39
C ASP A 168 -18.88 55.31 7.24
N ASN A 169 -19.95 55.94 6.75
CA ASN A 169 -19.97 57.38 6.54
C ASN A 169 -20.20 58.16 7.85
N GLU A 170 -20.98 57.60 8.77
CA GLU A 170 -21.41 58.23 10.02
C GLU A 170 -20.50 57.81 11.19
N ASP A 171 -20.22 56.51 11.35
CA ASP A 171 -19.33 55.95 12.38
C ASP A 171 -17.85 55.89 11.95
N GLY A 172 -17.54 56.11 10.66
CA GLY A 172 -16.19 56.07 10.13
C GLY A 172 -15.55 54.69 10.25
N ASN A 173 -14.69 54.53 11.26
CA ASN A 173 -13.96 53.29 11.55
C ASN A 173 -14.36 52.67 12.91
N ASN A 174 -15.36 53.23 13.60
CA ASN A 174 -15.81 52.85 14.94
C ASN A 174 -16.76 51.62 14.96
N LEU A 175 -16.64 50.75 13.96
CA LEU A 175 -17.52 49.60 13.77
C LEU A 175 -17.23 48.49 14.78
N ARG A 176 -18.30 47.88 15.31
CA ARG A 176 -18.24 46.70 16.17
C ARG A 176 -18.01 45.47 15.30
N LEU A 177 -16.97 44.67 15.60
CA LEU A 177 -16.56 43.53 14.80
C LEU A 177 -16.85 42.20 15.51
N GLU A 178 -17.34 41.21 14.78
CA GLU A 178 -17.62 39.86 15.29
C GLU A 178 -17.22 38.79 14.26
N LEU A 179 -16.53 37.74 14.70
CA LEU A 179 -16.10 36.62 13.85
C LEU A 179 -16.99 35.39 14.08
N PHE A 180 -17.57 34.89 13.00
CA PHE A 180 -18.46 33.72 12.97
C PHE A 180 -17.86 32.57 12.14
N ASP A 181 -18.31 31.34 12.42
CA ASP A 181 -18.13 30.19 11.55
C ASP A 181 -18.84 30.44 10.18
N SER A 182 -18.47 29.66 9.17
CA SER A 182 -19.15 29.50 7.87
C SER A 182 -20.69 29.56 7.93
N ARG A 183 -21.28 28.97 8.99
CA ARG A 183 -22.72 28.87 9.25
C ARG A 183 -23.32 30.05 10.03
N GLU A 184 -22.59 31.16 10.20
CA GLU A 184 -23.00 32.34 10.99
C GLU A 184 -23.27 32.03 12.47
N GLN A 185 -22.63 30.98 12.98
CA GLN A 185 -22.66 30.59 14.39
C GLN A 185 -21.44 31.17 15.13
N PRO A 186 -21.59 31.61 16.39
CA PRO A 186 -20.48 32.13 17.18
C PRO A 186 -19.40 31.05 17.39
N LEU A 187 -18.14 31.46 17.46
CA LEU A 187 -17.02 30.55 17.62
C LEU A 187 -17.12 29.78 18.94
N LYS A 188 -16.80 28.48 18.89
CA LYS A 188 -16.77 27.61 20.08
C LYS A 188 -15.53 27.93 20.90
N HIS A 189 -15.61 27.86 22.23
CA HIS A 189 -14.46 28.02 23.14
C HIS A 189 -13.31 27.02 22.87
N ASN A 190 -13.63 25.86 22.27
CA ASN A 190 -12.68 24.82 21.84
C ASN A 190 -12.30 24.91 20.34
N SER A 191 -12.62 26.02 19.68
CA SER A 191 -12.08 26.36 18.35
C SER A 191 -10.58 26.63 18.46
N TRP A 192 -9.81 26.26 17.44
CA TRP A 192 -8.38 26.58 17.32
C TRP A 192 -8.11 28.06 16.98
N ILE A 193 -9.16 28.80 16.58
CA ILE A 193 -9.15 30.23 16.24
C ILE A 193 -10.18 31.00 17.07
N GLN A 194 -9.84 32.23 17.44
CA GLN A 194 -10.68 33.18 18.16
C GLN A 194 -10.46 34.60 17.62
N PHE A 195 -11.29 35.55 18.06
CA PHE A 195 -11.19 36.96 17.73
C PHE A 195 -11.22 37.82 19.00
N ASN A 196 -10.42 38.89 19.04
CA ASN A 196 -10.50 39.92 20.07
C ASN A 196 -11.13 41.20 19.48
N GLU A 197 -12.29 41.57 20.00
CA GLU A 197 -13.03 42.78 19.60
C GLU A 197 -12.25 44.07 19.92
N GLU A 198 -11.53 44.11 21.05
CA GLU A 198 -10.79 45.28 21.52
C GLU A 198 -9.54 45.59 20.68
N THR A 199 -8.72 44.57 20.36
CA THR A 199 -7.49 44.74 19.56
C THR A 199 -7.70 44.50 18.06
N ARG A 200 -8.90 44.08 17.66
CA ARG A 200 -9.25 43.65 16.29
C ARG A 200 -8.34 42.53 15.76
N GLU A 201 -7.85 41.68 16.64
CA GLU A 201 -6.94 40.56 16.31
C GLU A 201 -7.71 39.24 16.13
N ILE A 202 -7.50 38.58 14.99
CA ILE A 202 -7.83 37.17 14.78
C ILE A 202 -6.60 36.35 15.19
N TYR A 203 -6.72 35.51 16.22
CA TYR A 203 -5.59 34.74 16.76
C TYR A 203 -5.93 33.26 16.92
N GLY A 204 -4.93 32.39 16.84
CA GLY A 204 -5.16 30.94 16.86
C GLY A 204 -3.89 30.10 16.97
N LEU A 205 -4.11 28.81 17.19
CA LEU A 205 -3.08 27.77 17.16
C LEU A 205 -3.67 26.52 16.48
N PRO A 206 -3.74 26.48 15.14
CA PRO A 206 -4.19 25.28 14.42
C PRO A 206 -3.22 24.13 14.66
N LEU A 207 -3.73 22.97 15.04
CA LEU A 207 -2.95 21.73 15.14
C LEU A 207 -3.08 20.92 13.85
N GLU A 208 -2.41 19.77 13.80
CA GLU A 208 -2.45 18.86 12.67
C GLU A 208 -3.87 18.38 12.31
N LYS A 209 -4.71 18.11 13.31
CA LYS A 209 -6.14 17.78 13.15
C LYS A 209 -6.96 18.88 12.46
N ASP A 210 -6.45 20.11 12.44
CA ASP A 210 -7.13 21.30 11.93
C ASP A 210 -6.64 21.66 10.50
N VAL A 211 -5.84 20.80 9.85
CA VAL A 211 -5.31 20.98 8.48
C VAL A 211 -6.42 20.83 7.44
N SER A 212 -7.03 21.97 7.09
CA SER A 212 -8.14 22.08 6.14
C SER A 212 -8.24 23.49 5.55
N ARG A 213 -9.20 23.68 4.63
CA ARG A 213 -9.63 25.00 4.14
C ARG A 213 -10.81 25.46 5.00
N TRP A 214 -10.58 26.45 5.85
CA TRP A 214 -11.59 27.05 6.71
C TRP A 214 -12.12 28.35 6.10
N GLN A 215 -13.42 28.60 6.26
CA GLN A 215 -14.07 29.81 5.80
C GLN A 215 -14.87 30.41 6.95
N TYR A 216 -14.46 31.58 7.42
CA TYR A 216 -15.14 32.33 8.47
C TYR A 216 -15.86 33.54 7.89
N LYS A 217 -16.74 34.14 8.69
CA LYS A 217 -17.51 35.34 8.34
C LYS A 217 -17.23 36.42 9.36
N LEU A 218 -16.57 37.50 8.95
CA LEU A 218 -16.29 38.66 9.77
C LEU A 218 -17.40 39.68 9.52
N ARG A 219 -18.25 39.90 10.53
CA ARG A 219 -19.34 40.87 10.49
C ARG A 219 -18.88 42.18 11.12
N ALA A 220 -19.19 43.29 10.47
CA ALA A 220 -19.10 44.63 11.04
C ALA A 220 -20.53 45.18 11.25
N THR A 221 -20.72 45.83 12.40
CA THR A 221 -21.98 46.45 12.84
C THR A 221 -21.70 47.91 13.20
N ASP A 222 -22.57 48.83 12.78
CA ASP A 222 -22.51 50.25 13.13
C ASP A 222 -23.29 50.57 14.43
N SER A 223 -23.40 51.85 14.79
CA SER A 223 -24.23 52.32 15.91
C SER A 223 -25.74 52.18 15.65
N GLY A 224 -26.18 52.21 14.39
CA GLY A 224 -27.56 51.94 13.95
C GLY A 224 -27.99 50.47 14.02
N ASN A 225 -27.07 49.54 14.29
CA ASN A 225 -27.23 48.08 14.21
C ASN A 225 -27.41 47.52 12.78
N LEU A 226 -27.07 48.28 11.74
CA LEU A 226 -26.96 47.77 10.38
C LEU A 226 -25.62 47.03 10.23
N THR A 227 -25.61 46.00 9.38
CA THR A 227 -24.47 45.06 9.32
C THR A 227 -24.00 44.78 7.90
N VAL A 228 -22.71 44.46 7.78
CA VAL A 228 -22.06 43.97 6.57
C VAL A 228 -21.10 42.83 6.91
N THR A 229 -20.97 41.84 6.03
CA THR A 229 -20.20 40.61 6.30
C THR A 229 -19.19 40.33 5.20
N GLU A 230 -17.93 40.13 5.58
CA GLU A 230 -16.82 39.73 4.70
C GLU A 230 -16.40 38.28 4.96
N THR A 231 -16.00 37.55 3.91
CA THR A 231 -15.54 36.16 4.01
C THR A 231 -14.04 36.06 4.26
N VAL A 232 -13.66 35.37 5.34
CA VAL A 232 -12.28 35.15 5.78
C VAL A 232 -11.83 33.72 5.41
N ASP A 233 -11.15 33.59 4.27
CA ASP A 233 -10.58 32.33 3.75
C ASP A 233 -9.22 32.03 4.44
N ILE A 234 -9.14 30.97 5.24
CA ILE A 234 -7.90 30.51 5.89
C ILE A 234 -7.56 29.08 5.44
N VAL A 235 -6.35 28.87 4.93
CA VAL A 235 -5.87 27.56 4.48
C VAL A 235 -4.78 27.08 5.44
N VAL A 236 -5.12 26.13 6.30
CA VAL A 236 -4.17 25.50 7.22
C VAL A 236 -3.40 24.41 6.46
N GLN A 237 -2.07 24.46 6.52
CA GLN A 237 -1.15 23.58 5.81
C GLN A 237 -0.35 22.71 6.80
N GLN A 238 -0.04 21.48 6.41
CA GLN A 238 0.81 20.58 7.19
C GLN A 238 2.19 21.19 7.46
N HIS A 239 2.71 21.06 8.69
CA HIS A 239 4.09 21.48 8.97
C HIS A 239 5.09 20.66 8.15
N LYS A 240 6.04 21.31 7.46
CA LYS A 240 7.01 20.64 6.58
C LYS A 240 7.76 19.50 7.28
N SER A 241 8.09 19.68 8.55
CA SER A 241 8.79 18.68 9.36
C SER A 241 7.88 17.80 10.23
N HIS A 242 6.58 17.68 9.95
CA HIS A 242 5.70 16.79 10.75
C HIS A 242 6.23 15.34 10.78
N ARG A 243 6.71 14.82 9.63
CA ARG A 243 7.26 13.46 9.47
C ARG A 243 8.74 13.33 9.88
N SER A 244 9.46 14.43 10.03
CA SER A 244 10.90 14.47 10.32
C SER A 244 11.17 15.16 11.66
N VAL A 245 10.60 14.58 12.71
CA VAL A 245 10.85 14.99 14.10
C VAL A 245 11.65 13.89 14.81
N ASN A 246 12.76 14.32 15.41
CA ASN A 246 13.69 13.46 16.15
C ASN A 246 13.61 13.67 17.68
N HIS A 247 12.88 14.70 18.11
CA HIS A 247 12.79 15.18 19.50
C HIS A 247 11.45 15.88 19.75
N GLU A 248 10.89 15.70 20.94
CA GLU A 248 9.81 16.53 21.45
C GLU A 248 10.04 16.91 22.92
N ILE A 249 9.41 18.00 23.33
CA ILE A 249 9.44 18.51 24.70
C ILE A 249 7.98 18.62 25.16
N SER A 250 7.66 17.94 26.25
CA SER A 250 6.34 17.97 26.88
C SER A 250 6.39 18.75 28.19
N LEU A 251 5.36 19.55 28.44
CA LEU A 251 5.17 20.26 29.70
C LEU A 251 3.84 19.85 30.32
N ALA A 252 3.86 19.36 31.55
CA ALA A 252 2.65 19.18 32.34
C ALA A 252 2.25 20.52 32.98
N LEU A 253 1.18 21.13 32.48
CA LEU A 253 0.70 22.44 32.92
C LEU A 253 -0.49 22.31 33.86
N ARG A 254 -0.62 23.29 34.77
CA ARG A 254 -1.82 23.53 35.57
C ARG A 254 -2.32 24.95 35.37
N LEU A 255 -3.56 25.06 34.90
CA LEU A 255 -4.25 26.34 34.68
C LEU A 255 -4.71 26.88 36.04
N SER A 256 -4.12 27.98 36.48
CA SER A 256 -4.45 28.63 37.76
C SER A 256 -5.72 29.46 37.65
N ARG A 257 -5.81 30.28 36.58
CA ARG A 257 -7.03 31.03 36.24
C ARG A 257 -7.98 30.20 35.37
N LYS A 258 -9.26 30.55 35.39
CA LYS A 258 -10.23 30.07 34.39
C LYS A 258 -10.03 30.90 33.12
N PHE A 259 -9.75 30.24 32.00
CA PHE A 259 -9.72 30.84 30.67
C PHE A 259 -11.09 30.72 30.01
N THR A 260 -11.40 31.61 29.06
CA THR A 260 -12.68 31.59 28.33
C THR A 260 -12.58 30.66 27.12
N ASN A 261 -11.49 30.75 26.36
CA ASN A 261 -11.20 29.87 25.24
C ASN A 261 -9.94 29.04 25.50
N ASN A 262 -9.82 27.92 24.78
CA ASN A 262 -8.63 27.06 24.86
C ASN A 262 -7.40 27.71 24.21
N VAL A 263 -7.57 28.55 23.19
CA VAL A 263 -6.48 29.27 22.53
C VAL A 263 -5.76 30.22 23.51
N ASP A 264 -6.50 30.88 24.40
CA ASP A 264 -5.99 31.90 25.33
C ASP A 264 -4.78 31.38 26.15
N TRP A 265 -4.94 30.20 26.78
CA TRP A 265 -3.89 29.62 27.62
C TRP A 265 -2.75 29.01 26.80
N GLN A 266 -3.05 28.49 25.61
CA GLN A 266 -2.03 27.95 24.69
C GLN A 266 -1.10 29.06 24.20
N MET A 267 -1.68 30.22 23.86
CA MET A 267 -0.94 31.43 23.48
C MET A 267 -0.07 31.95 24.62
N VAL A 268 -0.58 31.97 25.86
CA VAL A 268 0.21 32.33 27.06
C VAL A 268 1.34 31.33 27.27
N ALA A 269 1.09 30.02 27.17
CA ALA A 269 2.09 28.97 27.32
C ALA A 269 3.23 29.09 26.30
N VAL A 270 2.91 29.22 25.01
CA VAL A 270 3.91 29.37 23.93
C VAL A 270 4.72 30.66 24.07
N ARG A 271 4.08 31.79 24.43
CA ARG A 271 4.77 33.06 24.72
C ARG A 271 5.70 32.95 25.93
N GLY A 272 5.31 32.23 26.98
CA GLY A 272 6.15 31.98 28.16
C GLY A 272 7.36 31.10 27.87
N ILE A 273 7.18 30.02 27.10
CA ILE A 273 8.29 29.17 26.63
C ILE A 273 9.28 30.01 25.81
N ALA A 274 8.79 30.78 24.84
CA ALA A 274 9.62 31.65 24.01
C ALA A 274 10.43 32.67 24.83
N LYS A 275 9.80 33.28 25.85
CA LYS A 275 10.45 34.20 26.80
C LYS A 275 11.59 33.54 27.60
N VAL A 276 11.47 32.25 27.95
CA VAL A 276 12.54 31.51 28.67
C VAL A 276 13.65 31.06 27.73
N VAL A 277 13.33 30.63 26.51
CA VAL A 277 14.32 30.24 25.48
C VAL A 277 15.09 31.45 24.93
N GLY A 278 14.53 32.66 25.05
CA GLY A 278 15.10 33.90 24.50
C GLY A 278 14.62 34.20 23.07
N ASP A 279 13.68 33.42 22.54
CA ASP A 279 13.15 33.55 21.18
C ASP A 279 12.07 34.65 21.11
N SER A 280 12.43 35.86 20.68
CA SER A 280 11.50 36.99 20.57
C SER A 280 10.45 36.84 19.46
N THR A 281 10.63 35.92 18.51
CA THR A 281 9.83 35.86 17.27
C THR A 281 8.80 34.74 17.21
N LEU A 282 8.70 33.87 18.23
CA LEU A 282 7.84 32.66 18.30
C LEU A 282 8.09 31.59 17.20
N ASN A 283 8.75 31.96 16.10
CA ASN A 283 8.93 31.16 14.88
C ASN A 283 9.67 29.83 15.07
N ASN A 284 10.48 29.69 16.13
CA ASN A 284 11.26 28.48 16.39
C ASN A 284 10.44 27.36 17.08
N ILE A 285 9.28 27.69 17.67
CA ILE A 285 8.41 26.72 18.34
C ILE A 285 7.44 26.09 17.33
N VAL A 286 7.20 24.78 17.44
CA VAL A 286 6.12 24.05 16.75
C VAL A 286 5.36 23.23 17.78
N VAL A 287 4.11 23.58 18.09
CA VAL A 287 3.26 22.75 18.94
C VAL A 287 2.75 21.57 18.11
N ARG A 288 2.99 20.33 18.56
CA ARG A 288 2.53 19.10 17.87
C ARG A 288 1.18 18.67 18.38
N ASP A 289 1.01 18.64 19.70
CA ASP A 289 -0.13 18.01 20.37
C ASP A 289 -0.45 18.71 21.70
N ILE A 290 -1.72 18.68 22.10
CA ILE A 290 -2.25 19.35 23.29
C ILE A 290 -3.25 18.41 23.97
N ARG A 291 -2.80 17.74 25.03
CA ARG A 291 -3.53 16.69 25.75
C ARG A 291 -4.19 17.29 26.99
N ASN A 292 -5.47 17.64 26.89
CA ASN A 292 -6.27 18.05 28.05
C ASN A 292 -6.62 16.83 28.92
N SER A 293 -6.51 16.94 30.24
CA SER A 293 -6.89 15.84 31.15
C SER A 293 -8.42 15.67 31.19
N LEU A 294 -8.87 14.43 31.00
CA LEU A 294 -10.29 14.05 31.14
C LEU A 294 -10.77 14.07 32.61
N GLN A 295 -9.84 14.11 33.58
CA GLN A 295 -10.16 14.02 35.02
C GLN A 295 -10.09 15.37 35.76
N ASP A 296 -9.25 16.32 35.31
CA ASP A 296 -9.16 17.68 35.88
C ASP A 296 -9.01 18.68 34.71
N PRO A 297 -10.04 19.47 34.36
CA PRO A 297 -9.96 20.43 33.27
C PRO A 297 -8.97 21.57 33.52
N LYS A 298 -8.36 21.66 34.72
CA LYS A 298 -7.25 22.56 35.02
C LYS A 298 -5.88 21.95 34.71
N VAL A 299 -5.79 20.75 34.16
CA VAL A 299 -4.53 20.07 33.82
C VAL A 299 -4.48 19.77 32.32
N ALA A 300 -3.42 20.21 31.66
CA ALA A 300 -3.17 19.94 30.26
C ALA A 300 -1.67 19.72 30.01
N THR A 301 -1.33 18.84 29.08
CA THR A 301 0.05 18.63 28.63
C THR A 301 0.22 19.24 27.25
N LEU A 302 1.14 20.20 27.12
CA LEU A 302 1.51 20.79 25.84
C LEU A 302 2.77 20.10 25.32
N VAL A 303 2.73 19.57 24.10
CA VAL A 303 3.84 18.88 23.44
C VAL A 303 4.30 19.69 22.24
N TYR A 304 5.56 20.10 22.23
CA TYR A 304 6.14 20.93 21.18
C TYR A 304 7.54 20.49 20.77
N THR A 305 8.04 21.04 19.67
CA THR A 305 9.40 20.86 19.20
C THR A 305 10.04 22.21 18.89
N ASN A 306 11.35 22.31 19.04
CA ASN A 306 12.13 23.49 18.65
C ASN A 306 12.85 23.24 17.32
N GLU A 307 12.73 24.17 16.37
CA GLU A 307 13.36 24.11 15.05
C GLU A 307 14.83 24.55 15.01
N THR A 308 15.36 25.13 16.08
CA THR A 308 16.81 25.39 16.24
C THR A 308 17.64 24.10 16.31
N LEU A 309 17.00 22.98 16.64
CA LEU A 309 17.63 21.67 16.74
C LEU A 309 17.63 20.95 15.38
N PRO A 310 18.78 20.41 14.92
CA PRO A 310 18.92 19.84 13.58
C PRO A 310 18.15 18.52 13.44
N LYS A 311 17.55 18.30 12.27
CA LYS A 311 16.64 17.18 11.99
C LYS A 311 17.29 16.04 11.19
N ASP A 312 18.51 16.25 10.68
CA ASP A 312 19.30 15.28 9.90
C ASP A 312 20.11 14.32 10.79
N ARG A 313 20.10 14.53 12.11
CA ARG A 313 20.79 13.73 13.15
C ARG A 313 20.03 13.81 14.47
N CYS A 314 20.45 13.05 15.48
CA CYS A 314 19.87 13.05 16.82
C CYS A 314 20.60 14.06 17.73
N PRO A 315 20.00 15.20 18.11
CA PRO A 315 20.69 16.26 18.85
C PRO A 315 20.47 16.12 20.36
N GLU A 316 21.00 15.05 20.97
CA GLU A 316 20.79 14.75 22.40
C GLU A 316 21.33 15.86 23.32
N GLU A 317 22.63 16.11 23.28
CA GLU A 317 23.33 17.14 24.07
C GLU A 317 22.61 18.51 24.00
N LYS A 318 22.16 18.90 22.80
CA LYS A 318 21.46 20.17 22.57
C LYS A 318 19.99 20.17 23.00
N LEU A 319 19.34 19.01 23.04
CA LEU A 319 18.02 18.85 23.62
C LEU A 319 18.12 18.98 25.15
N ASP A 320 19.12 18.35 25.76
CA ASP A 320 19.39 18.42 27.20
C ASP A 320 19.79 19.85 27.63
N GLU A 321 20.63 20.55 26.86
CA GLU A 321 20.92 21.99 27.04
C GLU A 321 19.62 22.82 27.03
N LEU A 322 18.75 22.59 26.04
CA LEU A 322 17.49 23.32 25.89
C LEU A 322 16.51 23.02 27.04
N VAL A 323 16.43 21.77 27.48
CA VAL A 323 15.61 21.34 28.64
C VAL A 323 16.16 21.89 29.95
N ALA A 324 17.48 22.00 30.12
CA ALA A 324 18.09 22.60 31.30
C ALA A 324 17.78 24.11 31.42
N LEU A 325 17.78 24.84 30.29
CA LEU A 325 17.31 26.24 30.25
C LEU A 325 15.82 26.35 30.63
N LEU A 326 15.01 25.37 30.24
CA LEU A 326 13.60 25.24 30.60
C LEU A 326 13.42 24.70 32.03
N THR A 327 14.08 25.31 33.01
CA THR A 327 13.88 24.98 34.44
C THR A 327 12.47 25.37 34.89
N GLU A 328 11.79 24.52 35.68
CA GLU A 328 10.42 24.76 36.19
C GLU A 328 10.25 26.16 36.80
N LYS A 329 11.23 26.62 37.59
CA LYS A 329 11.21 27.97 38.15
C LYS A 329 11.17 29.05 37.07
N ALA A 330 12.01 28.98 36.03
CA ALA A 330 12.07 29.97 34.98
C ALA A 330 10.75 30.07 34.18
N LEU A 331 10.09 28.93 33.94
CA LEU A 331 8.78 28.92 33.30
C LEU A 331 7.68 29.42 34.24
N ASN A 332 7.70 29.06 35.53
CA ASN A 332 6.76 29.62 36.51
C ASN A 332 6.94 31.16 36.64
N ASP A 333 8.18 31.66 36.71
CA ASP A 333 8.50 33.11 36.70
C ASP A 333 8.08 33.80 35.38
N ALA A 334 7.85 33.04 34.30
CA ALA A 334 7.37 33.54 33.01
C ALA A 334 5.84 33.42 32.80
N LEU A 335 5.17 32.50 33.50
CA LEU A 335 3.76 32.12 33.30
C LEU A 335 2.83 32.46 34.48
N PHE A 336 3.40 32.77 35.66
CA PHE A 336 2.64 33.22 36.83
C PHE A 336 2.02 34.61 36.59
N PRO A 337 0.77 34.87 37.02
CA PRO A 337 -0.10 34.02 37.87
C PRO A 337 -0.97 33.01 37.10
N ASP A 338 -0.96 33.04 35.77
CA ASP A 338 -1.97 32.40 34.92
C ASP A 338 -1.87 30.87 34.86
N ILE A 339 -0.65 30.36 34.69
CA ILE A 339 -0.34 28.94 34.48
C ILE A 339 0.85 28.58 35.37
N THR A 340 0.83 27.37 35.93
CA THR A 340 1.96 26.78 36.67
C THR A 340 2.43 25.51 35.99
N VAL A 341 3.74 25.25 36.00
CA VAL A 341 4.34 24.04 35.42
C VAL A 341 4.62 23.02 36.52
N LYS A 342 4.26 21.75 36.26
CA LYS A 342 4.41 20.61 37.18
C LYS A 342 5.60 19.70 36.88
N SER A 343 5.94 19.56 35.60
CA SER A 343 7.07 18.78 35.10
C SER A 343 7.35 19.16 33.65
N ILE A 344 8.60 18.94 33.22
CA ILE A 344 9.11 19.23 31.88
C ILE A 344 9.96 18.03 31.46
N GLU A 345 9.64 17.41 30.33
CA GLU A 345 10.32 16.22 29.82
C GLU A 345 10.66 16.40 28.34
N GLY A 346 11.96 16.45 28.03
CA GLY A 346 12.46 16.29 26.66
C GLY A 346 12.70 14.82 26.36
N GLN A 347 12.25 14.34 25.19
CA GLN A 347 12.42 12.96 24.76
C GLN A 347 12.84 12.91 23.29
N GLN A 348 13.72 11.97 22.95
CA GLN A 348 14.06 11.67 21.55
C GLN A 348 13.05 10.68 20.97
N ILE A 349 12.55 10.95 19.76
CA ILE A 349 11.45 10.19 19.15
C ILE A 349 11.79 9.73 17.72
N GLY A 350 10.99 8.79 17.21
CA GLY A 350 11.17 8.19 15.88
C GLY A 350 12.53 7.49 15.77
N GLN A 351 13.26 7.78 14.68
CA GLN A 351 14.59 7.25 14.38
C GLN A 351 15.69 7.63 15.39
N CYS A 352 15.42 8.54 16.33
CA CYS A 352 16.34 8.90 17.42
C CYS A 352 15.95 8.34 18.79
N THR A 353 14.89 7.54 18.88
CA THR A 353 14.47 6.90 20.13
C THR A 353 15.55 5.94 20.61
N LYS A 354 16.23 6.27 21.71
CA LYS A 354 17.18 5.33 22.32
C LYS A 354 16.44 4.13 22.91
N PRO A 355 16.92 2.89 22.71
CA PRO A 355 16.37 1.71 23.38
C PRO A 355 16.68 1.80 24.88
N THR A 356 15.74 2.41 25.61
CA THR A 356 15.88 2.62 27.05
C THR A 356 15.63 1.31 27.76
N LEU A 357 16.71 0.63 28.15
CA LEU A 357 16.68 -0.52 29.06
C LEU A 357 15.78 -0.17 30.26
N PRO A 358 14.69 -0.93 30.52
CA PRO A 358 13.65 -0.53 31.46
C PRO A 358 14.22 -0.41 32.88
N LYS A 359 14.41 0.83 33.33
CA LYS A 359 15.02 1.16 34.62
C LYS A 359 14.00 0.91 35.72
N ALA A 360 13.99 -0.33 36.21
CA ALA A 360 12.95 -0.89 37.07
C ALA A 360 12.52 0.05 38.21
N LYS A 361 11.25 0.48 38.17
CA LYS A 361 10.61 1.30 39.20
C LYS A 361 9.69 0.38 40.02
N PRO A 362 10.03 0.04 41.28
CA PRO A 362 9.31 -0.99 42.00
C PRO A 362 7.97 -0.47 42.54
N THR A 363 6.87 -0.83 41.89
CA THR A 363 5.53 -0.75 42.47
C THR A 363 4.67 -1.87 41.90
N GLN A 364 4.16 -2.74 42.77
CA GLN A 364 3.23 -3.80 42.40
C GLN A 364 1.82 -3.22 42.23
N SER A 365 1.54 -2.65 41.06
CA SER A 365 0.18 -2.67 40.52
C SER A 365 -0.05 -4.01 39.84
N ILE A 366 -1.17 -4.66 40.09
CA ILE A 366 -1.63 -5.79 39.27
C ILE A 366 -1.97 -5.20 37.90
N SER A 367 -1.08 -5.36 36.93
CA SER A 367 -1.36 -5.03 35.53
C SER A 367 -2.50 -5.90 35.05
N ARG A 368 -3.57 -5.26 34.58
CA ARG A 368 -4.66 -5.96 33.90
C ARG A 368 -4.24 -6.09 32.44
N ASN A 369 -3.50 -7.16 32.14
CA ASN A 369 -2.96 -7.42 30.81
C ASN A 369 -4.05 -7.26 29.74
N TYR A 370 -3.76 -6.45 28.72
CA TYR A 370 -4.63 -6.26 27.57
C TYR A 370 -4.18 -7.21 26.47
N GLY A 371 -5.11 -7.96 25.88
CA GLY A 371 -4.77 -8.80 24.75
C GLY A 371 -4.33 -7.97 23.54
N PRO A 372 -3.47 -8.53 22.66
CA PRO A 372 -2.93 -7.82 21.51
C PRO A 372 -4.04 -7.32 20.58
N GLN A 373 -3.79 -6.24 19.85
CA GLN A 373 -4.73 -5.66 18.89
C GLN A 373 -4.15 -5.60 17.48
N ALA A 374 -4.89 -6.09 16.49
CA ALA A 374 -4.54 -5.87 15.08
C ALA A 374 -4.66 -4.38 14.71
N ARG A 375 -3.63 -3.82 14.07
CA ARG A 375 -3.56 -2.39 13.70
C ARG A 375 -3.24 -2.14 12.22
N ASN A 376 -2.44 -2.99 11.59
CA ASN A 376 -2.05 -2.88 10.18
C ASN A 376 -2.20 -4.25 9.50
N GLN A 377 -3.43 -4.58 9.10
CA GLN A 377 -3.82 -5.91 8.64
C GLN A 377 -3.07 -6.30 7.35
N VAL A 378 -2.70 -7.57 7.22
CA VAL A 378 -1.97 -8.09 6.05
C VAL A 378 -2.97 -8.57 4.99
N ASP A 379 -3.84 -7.68 4.54
CA ASP A 379 -5.04 -7.99 3.72
C ASP A 379 -4.80 -9.01 2.59
N GLN A 380 -3.69 -8.86 1.85
CA GLN A 380 -3.37 -9.69 0.70
C GLN A 380 -1.86 -9.99 0.57
N VAL A 381 -1.52 -11.28 0.43
CA VAL A 381 -0.15 -11.75 0.11
C VAL A 381 -0.16 -12.37 -1.29
N ASN A 382 0.60 -11.77 -2.22
CA ASN A 382 0.72 -12.26 -3.59
C ASN A 382 1.89 -13.25 -3.74
N ALA A 383 1.62 -14.40 -4.34
CA ALA A 383 2.62 -15.39 -4.72
C ALA A 383 2.48 -15.75 -6.22
N THR A 384 3.52 -16.35 -6.80
CA THR A 384 3.55 -16.75 -8.22
C THR A 384 4.05 -18.18 -8.33
N VAL A 385 3.34 -19.02 -9.07
CA VAL A 385 3.68 -20.46 -9.24
C VAL A 385 5.17 -20.65 -9.59
N GLY A 386 5.81 -21.59 -8.89
CA GLY A 386 7.20 -21.99 -9.09
C GLY A 386 8.27 -21.04 -8.54
N HIS A 387 7.92 -19.84 -8.08
CA HIS A 387 8.88 -18.90 -7.47
C HIS A 387 8.84 -19.01 -5.95
N LEU A 388 9.97 -18.74 -5.29
CA LEU A 388 10.01 -18.65 -3.83
C LEU A 388 9.30 -17.38 -3.33
N LEU A 389 8.20 -17.57 -2.60
CA LEU A 389 7.65 -16.54 -1.74
C LEU A 389 8.55 -16.40 -0.50
N VAL A 390 8.94 -15.17 -0.19
CA VAL A 390 9.38 -14.74 1.14
C VAL A 390 8.69 -13.41 1.41
N PHE A 391 7.77 -13.37 2.38
CA PHE A 391 7.05 -12.17 2.77
C PHE A 391 7.20 -11.96 4.27
N LYS A 392 7.86 -10.87 4.67
CA LYS A 392 7.99 -10.50 6.07
C LYS A 392 6.75 -9.74 6.55
N VAL A 393 6.16 -10.19 7.65
CA VAL A 393 5.03 -9.53 8.31
C VAL A 393 5.48 -8.16 8.86
N PRO A 394 4.73 -7.07 8.60
CA PRO A 394 5.00 -5.77 9.20
C PRO A 394 4.97 -5.82 10.74
N THR A 395 5.92 -5.15 11.39
CA THR A 395 6.00 -5.12 12.86
C THR A 395 4.91 -4.27 13.53
N ASP A 396 4.03 -3.64 12.74
CA ASP A 396 2.86 -2.88 13.19
C ASP A 396 1.53 -3.60 12.93
N THR A 397 1.55 -4.82 12.39
CA THR A 397 0.34 -5.62 12.15
C THR A 397 -0.41 -5.92 13.45
N PHE A 398 0.30 -6.31 14.51
CA PHE A 398 -0.23 -6.41 15.86
C PHE A 398 0.50 -5.44 16.78
N TYR A 399 -0.22 -4.91 17.76
CA TYR A 399 0.31 -4.06 18.81
C TYR A 399 -0.24 -4.47 20.15
N ASP A 400 0.64 -4.56 21.14
CA ASP A 400 0.33 -4.92 22.51
C ASP A 400 0.93 -3.85 23.44
N PRO A 401 0.18 -3.32 24.44
CA PRO A 401 0.71 -2.27 25.30
C PRO A 401 1.67 -2.76 26.39
N GLU A 402 1.67 -4.07 26.69
CA GLU A 402 2.56 -4.71 27.67
C GLU A 402 3.78 -5.37 27.00
N ASP A 403 3.58 -6.11 25.89
CA ASP A 403 4.62 -6.87 25.18
C ASP A 403 5.15 -6.18 23.90
N GLY A 404 4.47 -5.14 23.41
CA GLY A 404 4.88 -4.38 22.22
C GLY A 404 4.88 -5.22 20.95
N ASN A 405 6.09 -5.64 20.54
CA ASN A 405 6.34 -6.42 19.32
C ASN A 405 6.81 -7.86 19.61
N GLU A 406 6.97 -8.26 20.88
CA GLU A 406 7.46 -9.60 21.28
C GLU A 406 6.35 -10.69 21.26
N LEU A 407 5.42 -10.57 20.32
CA LEU A 407 4.25 -11.45 20.17
C LEU A 407 4.60 -12.74 19.42
N LYS A 408 4.07 -13.87 19.90
CA LYS A 408 4.24 -15.18 19.26
C LYS A 408 3.23 -15.32 18.11
N LEU A 409 3.67 -15.02 16.89
CA LEU A 409 2.86 -15.17 15.69
C LEU A 409 2.77 -16.65 15.25
N LYS A 410 1.58 -17.08 14.79
CA LYS A 410 1.28 -18.42 14.27
C LYS A 410 0.32 -18.30 13.07
N LEU A 411 0.55 -19.06 12.00
CA LEU A 411 -0.38 -19.13 10.87
C LEU A 411 -1.34 -20.32 11.05
N LEU A 412 -2.64 -20.08 10.84
CA LEU A 412 -3.72 -21.06 10.93
C LEU A 412 -4.60 -21.02 9.67
N THR A 413 -5.36 -22.08 9.45
CA THR A 413 -6.45 -22.11 8.46
C THR A 413 -7.68 -21.33 8.97
N THR A 414 -8.68 -21.14 8.11
CA THR A 414 -10.01 -20.62 8.44
C THR A 414 -10.69 -21.37 9.59
N GLU A 415 -10.43 -22.67 9.75
CA GLU A 415 -10.94 -23.53 10.82
C GLU A 415 -10.11 -23.44 12.11
N ARG A 416 -9.15 -22.49 12.17
CA ARG A 416 -8.18 -22.29 13.28
C ARG A 416 -7.25 -23.49 13.53
N GLN A 417 -7.03 -24.33 12.50
CA GLN A 417 -6.09 -25.45 12.57
C GLN A 417 -4.70 -25.03 12.10
N MET A 418 -3.64 -25.67 12.60
CA MET A 418 -2.29 -25.46 12.06
C MET A 418 -2.20 -26.07 10.66
N LEU A 419 -1.48 -25.40 9.76
CA LEU A 419 -1.21 -25.93 8.41
C LEU A 419 -0.34 -27.20 8.52
N ASP A 420 -0.62 -28.18 7.68
CA ASP A 420 0.22 -29.37 7.57
C ASP A 420 1.63 -29.01 7.06
N THR A 421 2.63 -29.76 7.52
CA THR A 421 4.05 -29.66 7.15
C THR A 421 4.31 -29.81 5.64
N TYR A 422 3.46 -30.54 4.91
CA TYR A 422 3.53 -30.69 3.45
C TYR A 422 2.78 -29.59 2.68
N HIS A 423 2.16 -28.63 3.37
CA HIS A 423 1.54 -27.47 2.72
C HIS A 423 2.62 -26.52 2.17
N TRP A 424 2.40 -26.01 0.95
CA TRP A 424 3.39 -25.22 0.20
C TRP A 424 3.78 -23.92 0.90
N LEU A 425 2.82 -23.30 1.58
CA LEU A 425 2.98 -22.10 2.40
C LEU A 425 3.19 -22.49 3.86
N GLN A 426 4.22 -21.92 4.48
CA GLN A 426 4.55 -22.05 5.89
C GLN A 426 4.90 -20.68 6.50
N PHE A 427 4.98 -20.61 7.83
CA PHE A 427 5.33 -19.39 8.56
C PHE A 427 6.49 -19.62 9.53
N ASP A 428 7.45 -18.70 9.58
CA ASP A 428 8.54 -18.72 10.56
C ASP A 428 8.28 -17.69 11.65
N SER A 429 7.90 -18.19 12.83
CA SER A 429 7.62 -17.38 14.03
C SER A 429 8.86 -16.63 14.55
N LYS A 430 10.09 -17.06 14.21
CA LYS A 430 11.33 -16.39 14.64
C LYS A 430 11.69 -15.19 13.77
N ASN A 431 11.52 -15.32 12.46
CA ASN A 431 11.83 -14.26 11.48
C ASN A 431 10.59 -13.39 11.15
N GLN A 432 9.40 -13.82 11.61
CA GLN A 432 8.09 -13.24 11.33
C GLN A 432 7.82 -13.14 9.82
N GLU A 433 8.00 -14.25 9.10
CA GLU A 433 7.87 -14.30 7.64
C GLU A 433 7.12 -15.54 7.12
N PHE A 434 6.28 -15.33 6.10
CA PHE A 434 5.72 -16.38 5.28
C PHE A 434 6.75 -16.82 4.23
N TYR A 435 6.87 -18.12 4.01
CA TYR A 435 7.73 -18.67 2.96
C TYR A 435 7.10 -19.90 2.31
N GLY A 436 7.42 -20.13 1.03
CA GLY A 436 6.86 -21.26 0.30
C GLY A 436 7.09 -21.19 -1.21
N VAL A 437 6.85 -22.29 -1.92
CA VAL A 437 6.84 -22.33 -3.39
C VAL A 437 5.50 -22.91 -3.86
N PRO A 438 4.55 -22.09 -4.34
CA PRO A 438 3.24 -22.59 -4.75
C PRO A 438 3.34 -23.43 -6.02
N ARG A 439 2.63 -24.56 -6.05
CA ARG A 439 2.55 -25.49 -7.18
C ARG A 439 1.41 -25.07 -8.13
N PRO A 440 1.33 -25.60 -9.36
CA PRO A 440 0.20 -25.35 -10.25
C PRO A 440 -1.17 -25.71 -9.64
N SER A 441 -1.23 -26.70 -8.74
CA SER A 441 -2.43 -27.09 -7.98
C SER A 441 -2.83 -26.12 -6.87
N ASP A 442 -2.01 -25.11 -6.56
CA ASP A 442 -2.27 -24.15 -5.48
C ASP A 442 -2.77 -22.79 -6.02
N ILE A 443 -2.96 -22.64 -7.34
CA ILE A 443 -3.47 -21.43 -8.00
C ILE A 443 -4.84 -21.02 -7.44
N GLY A 444 -5.06 -19.71 -7.32
CA GLY A 444 -6.33 -19.13 -6.88
C GLY A 444 -6.17 -18.23 -5.65
N ARG A 445 -7.25 -18.10 -4.87
CA ARG A 445 -7.28 -17.34 -3.62
C ARG A 445 -7.59 -18.27 -2.45
N LYS A 446 -6.84 -18.18 -1.35
CA LYS A 446 -7.07 -18.94 -0.12
C LYS A 446 -6.94 -18.00 1.08
N GLU A 447 -7.87 -18.11 2.02
CA GLU A 447 -7.91 -17.29 3.24
C GLU A 447 -7.20 -18.02 4.38
N TYR A 448 -6.45 -17.28 5.19
CA TYR A 448 -5.75 -17.80 6.36
C TYR A 448 -5.86 -16.83 7.54
N LEU A 449 -5.70 -17.36 8.75
CA LEU A 449 -5.73 -16.57 9.98
C LEU A 449 -4.32 -16.48 10.57
N LEU A 450 -3.76 -15.26 10.62
CA LEU A 450 -2.54 -14.99 11.36
C LEU A 450 -2.92 -14.68 12.81
N MET A 451 -2.44 -15.50 13.75
CA MET A 451 -2.77 -15.41 15.17
C MET A 451 -1.57 -14.91 15.96
N ALA A 452 -1.75 -13.82 16.70
CA ALA A 452 -0.81 -13.35 17.71
C ALA A 452 -1.18 -13.89 19.09
N GLU A 453 -0.18 -14.23 19.89
CA GLU A 453 -0.28 -14.66 21.29
C GLU A 453 0.76 -13.90 22.11
N ASP A 454 0.33 -13.26 23.19
CA ASP A 454 1.19 -12.51 24.12
C ASP A 454 1.97 -13.44 25.09
N ARG A 455 2.57 -12.90 26.15
CA ARG A 455 3.25 -13.67 27.20
C ARG A 455 2.29 -14.31 28.21
N GLU A 456 1.06 -13.81 28.40
CA GLU A 456 0.09 -14.35 29.37
C GLU A 456 -0.92 -15.35 28.76
N GLY A 457 -0.98 -15.45 27.43
CA GLY A 457 -1.88 -16.32 26.66
C GLY A 457 -3.14 -15.65 26.10
N LEU A 458 -3.25 -14.32 26.10
CA LEU A 458 -4.30 -13.63 25.33
C LEU A 458 -3.90 -13.54 23.86
N THR A 459 -4.89 -13.50 22.98
CA THR A 459 -4.69 -13.74 21.55
C THR A 459 -5.57 -12.88 20.67
N ALA A 460 -5.05 -12.55 19.49
CA ALA A 460 -5.75 -11.82 18.44
C ALA A 460 -5.53 -12.49 17.09
N THR A 461 -6.46 -12.31 16.16
CA THR A 461 -6.39 -12.88 14.81
C THR A 461 -6.62 -11.83 13.75
N ASP A 462 -5.70 -11.78 12.80
CA ASP A 462 -5.82 -11.07 11.53
C ASP A 462 -6.18 -12.08 10.42
N ALA A 463 -6.88 -11.63 9.38
CA ALA A 463 -7.36 -12.47 8.28
C ALA A 463 -6.75 -12.00 6.96
N LEU A 464 -6.00 -12.88 6.30
CA LEU A 464 -5.19 -12.55 5.11
C LEU A 464 -5.54 -13.45 3.93
N VAL A 465 -5.62 -12.84 2.73
CA VAL A 465 -5.88 -13.56 1.48
C VAL A 465 -4.58 -13.83 0.75
N VAL A 466 -4.18 -15.09 0.67
CA VAL A 466 -3.06 -15.50 -0.18
C VAL A 466 -3.57 -15.71 -1.59
N VAL A 467 -3.02 -14.95 -2.54
CA VAL A 467 -3.36 -15.03 -3.96
C VAL A 467 -2.19 -15.63 -4.73
N VAL A 468 -2.37 -16.87 -5.18
CA VAL A 468 -1.41 -17.59 -6.01
C VAL A 468 -1.74 -17.32 -7.47
N ASN A 469 -0.96 -16.43 -8.09
CA ASN A 469 -1.09 -16.10 -9.50
C ASN A 469 -0.45 -17.19 -10.37
N PRO A 470 -1.07 -17.54 -11.52
CA PRO A 470 -0.42 -18.38 -12.51
C PRO A 470 0.87 -17.69 -12.98
N SER A 471 1.93 -18.47 -13.15
CA SER A 471 3.18 -17.96 -13.72
C SER A 471 2.94 -17.45 -15.14
N HIS A 472 3.51 -16.30 -15.51
CA HIS A 472 3.46 -15.83 -16.89
C HIS A 472 3.95 -16.91 -17.88
N LYS A 473 3.17 -17.13 -18.95
CA LYS A 473 3.60 -17.87 -20.14
C LYS A 473 4.75 -17.05 -20.77
N ARG A 474 5.97 -17.56 -20.74
CA ARG A 474 7.18 -16.94 -21.32
C ARG A 474 8.04 -18.02 -21.94
N ASP A 475 8.59 -17.75 -23.12
CA ASP A 475 9.57 -18.60 -23.75
C ASP A 475 10.92 -18.45 -23.04
N TYR A 476 11.25 -19.44 -22.22
CA TYR A 476 12.60 -19.59 -21.66
C TYR A 476 13.50 -20.30 -22.67
N SER A 477 14.78 -19.95 -22.67
CA SER A 477 15.75 -20.49 -23.64
C SER A 477 16.28 -21.88 -23.26
N VAL A 478 16.42 -22.17 -21.96
CA VAL A 478 16.94 -23.44 -21.43
C VAL A 478 16.18 -23.85 -20.16
N LEU A 479 15.85 -25.14 -20.05
CA LEU A 479 15.46 -25.81 -18.82
C LEU A 479 16.70 -26.41 -18.14
N PHE A 480 16.90 -26.13 -16.86
CA PHE A 480 17.94 -26.75 -16.04
C PHE A 480 17.33 -27.91 -15.27
N GLU A 481 17.94 -29.10 -15.35
CA GLU A 481 17.49 -30.31 -14.67
C GLU A 481 18.59 -30.85 -13.77
N LEU A 482 18.31 -30.94 -12.47
CA LEU A 482 19.26 -31.40 -11.45
C LEU A 482 18.73 -32.69 -10.82
N THR A 483 19.54 -33.74 -10.75
CA THR A 483 19.18 -34.97 -10.00
C THR A 483 19.82 -34.97 -8.62
N LEU A 484 18.98 -35.11 -7.59
CA LEU A 484 19.33 -34.98 -6.18
C LEU A 484 19.11 -36.29 -5.43
N ASP A 485 20.03 -36.61 -4.53
CA ASP A 485 19.98 -37.80 -3.66
C ASP A 485 19.08 -37.57 -2.43
N THR A 486 17.82 -37.23 -2.68
CA THR A 486 16.77 -37.00 -1.67
C THR A 486 15.44 -37.55 -2.16
N THR A 487 14.49 -37.83 -1.26
CA THR A 487 13.18 -38.36 -1.65
C THR A 487 12.20 -37.23 -2.02
N HIS A 488 11.20 -37.55 -2.83
CA HIS A 488 10.22 -36.57 -3.31
C HIS A 488 9.41 -35.93 -2.17
N GLU A 489 9.04 -36.71 -1.15
CA GLU A 489 8.33 -36.23 0.05
C GLU A 489 9.18 -35.23 0.85
N GLN A 490 10.47 -35.52 1.04
CA GLN A 490 11.40 -34.61 1.71
C GLN A 490 11.61 -33.33 0.90
N PHE A 491 11.85 -33.44 -0.41
CA PHE A 491 12.05 -32.27 -1.27
C PHE A 491 10.80 -31.40 -1.39
N ASN A 492 9.59 -31.96 -1.33
CA ASN A 492 8.34 -31.21 -1.43
C ASN A 492 8.02 -30.35 -0.19
N THR A 493 8.80 -30.45 0.89
CA THR A 493 8.59 -29.63 2.10
C THR A 493 9.07 -28.19 1.85
N ALA A 494 8.24 -27.18 2.14
CA ALA A 494 8.52 -25.77 1.85
C ALA A 494 9.88 -25.26 2.42
N GLN A 495 10.27 -25.74 3.62
CA GLN A 495 11.59 -25.49 4.22
C GLN A 495 12.76 -25.99 3.35
N VAL A 496 12.61 -27.16 2.74
CA VAL A 496 13.64 -27.80 1.91
C VAL A 496 13.74 -27.08 0.57
N GLN A 497 12.60 -26.78 -0.07
CA GLN A 497 12.54 -26.00 -1.31
C GLN A 497 13.15 -24.60 -1.14
N ARG A 498 12.87 -23.92 -0.02
CA ARG A 498 13.48 -22.63 0.32
C ARG A 498 15.00 -22.72 0.36
N ARG A 499 15.57 -23.63 1.17
CA ARG A 499 17.03 -23.81 1.28
C ARG A 499 17.68 -24.19 -0.04
N PHE A 500 17.01 -25.00 -0.85
CA PHE A 500 17.48 -25.37 -2.19
C PHE A 500 17.59 -24.14 -3.08
N ILE A 501 16.54 -23.31 -3.17
CA ILE A 501 16.53 -22.10 -4.01
C ILE A 501 17.53 -21.05 -3.50
N GLU A 502 17.65 -20.85 -2.18
CA GLU A 502 18.63 -19.93 -1.58
C GLU A 502 20.08 -20.35 -1.87
N ARG A 503 20.40 -21.65 -1.78
CA ARG A 503 21.73 -22.17 -2.15
C ARG A 503 21.98 -22.10 -3.65
N LEU A 504 20.97 -22.38 -4.47
CA LEU A 504 21.06 -22.31 -5.92
C LEU A 504 21.26 -20.87 -6.43
N ALA A 505 20.66 -19.87 -5.78
CA ALA A 505 20.97 -18.45 -6.05
C ALA A 505 22.44 -18.14 -5.73
N SER A 506 22.94 -18.62 -4.58
CA SER A 506 24.35 -18.48 -4.18
C SER A 506 25.34 -19.20 -5.12
N VAL A 507 24.93 -20.28 -5.79
CA VAL A 507 25.71 -20.93 -6.86
C VAL A 507 25.93 -19.97 -8.03
N PHE A 508 24.85 -19.36 -8.53
CA PHE A 508 24.90 -18.39 -9.64
C PHE A 508 25.53 -17.05 -9.23
N GLY A 509 25.55 -16.73 -7.93
CA GLY A 509 26.07 -15.47 -7.37
C GLY A 509 24.98 -14.41 -7.16
N ASP A 510 23.72 -14.76 -7.35
CA ASP A 510 22.58 -13.87 -7.19
C ASP A 510 22.26 -13.63 -5.71
N SER A 511 22.02 -12.36 -5.36
CA SER A 511 21.56 -11.97 -4.02
C SER A 511 20.04 -12.12 -3.82
N SER A 512 19.29 -12.42 -4.89
CA SER A 512 17.84 -12.54 -4.88
C SER A 512 17.38 -13.85 -5.53
N THR A 513 16.47 -14.54 -4.84
CA THR A 513 15.93 -15.84 -5.27
C THR A 513 14.91 -15.74 -6.40
N HIS A 514 14.48 -14.54 -6.78
CA HIS A 514 13.43 -14.30 -7.78
C HIS A 514 13.83 -14.74 -9.20
N TYR A 515 15.12 -14.90 -9.48
CA TYR A 515 15.60 -15.40 -10.77
C TYR A 515 15.39 -16.91 -10.96
N ILE A 516 15.09 -17.66 -9.90
CA ILE A 516 14.88 -19.12 -9.98
C ILE A 516 13.39 -19.44 -9.93
N ARG A 517 12.91 -20.12 -10.97
CA ARG A 517 11.54 -20.61 -11.08
C ARG A 517 11.55 -22.14 -11.24
N ILE A 518 11.11 -22.88 -10.23
CA ILE A 518 10.85 -24.32 -10.36
C ILE A 518 9.72 -24.52 -11.39
N ASN A 519 9.94 -25.44 -12.34
CA ASN A 519 8.96 -25.85 -13.34
C ASN A 519 8.21 -27.10 -12.86
N HIS A 520 8.93 -28.14 -12.46
CA HIS A 520 8.37 -29.35 -11.87
C HIS A 520 9.42 -30.12 -11.04
N VAL A 521 8.93 -30.99 -10.18
CA VAL A 521 9.73 -31.91 -9.36
C VAL A 521 9.22 -33.33 -9.65
N ARG A 522 10.10 -34.26 -10.04
CA ARG A 522 9.72 -35.64 -10.43
C ARG A 522 10.50 -36.67 -9.61
N PRO A 523 9.84 -37.71 -9.06
CA PRO A 523 10.54 -38.86 -8.48
C PRO A 523 11.15 -39.75 -9.58
N ILE A 524 12.38 -40.18 -9.37
CA ILE A 524 13.06 -41.18 -10.20
C ILE A 524 12.81 -42.55 -9.57
N HIS A 525 11.70 -43.21 -9.97
CA HIS A 525 11.16 -44.39 -9.29
C HIS A 525 12.14 -45.57 -9.10
N HIS A 526 13.19 -45.68 -9.92
CA HIS A 526 14.18 -46.77 -9.81
C HIS A 526 15.33 -46.52 -8.82
N THR A 527 15.58 -45.25 -8.41
CA THR A 527 16.61 -44.90 -7.41
C THR A 527 16.05 -44.20 -6.17
N GLY A 528 14.77 -43.78 -6.19
CA GLY A 528 14.16 -42.98 -5.11
C GLY A 528 14.60 -41.51 -5.07
N GLN A 529 15.47 -41.12 -6.00
CA GLN A 529 16.03 -39.79 -6.17
C GLN A 529 15.00 -38.81 -6.76
N VAL A 530 15.32 -37.52 -6.75
CA VAL A 530 14.45 -36.46 -7.29
C VAL A 530 15.13 -35.73 -8.44
N GLN A 531 14.43 -35.60 -9.57
CA GLN A 531 14.76 -34.65 -10.62
C GLN A 531 14.03 -33.32 -10.35
N VAL A 532 14.80 -32.24 -10.18
CA VAL A 532 14.28 -30.87 -10.05
C VAL A 532 14.53 -30.13 -11.35
N SER A 533 13.46 -29.70 -12.00
CA SER A 533 13.53 -29.01 -13.30
C SER A 533 13.13 -27.54 -13.10
N PHE A 534 13.99 -26.59 -13.45
CA PHE A 534 13.79 -25.16 -13.21
C PHE A 534 14.24 -24.28 -14.39
N PHE A 535 13.70 -23.07 -14.43
CA PHE A 535 14.09 -22.00 -15.35
C PHE A 535 14.83 -20.89 -14.60
N ASN A 536 15.87 -20.32 -15.23
CA ASN A 536 16.39 -19.02 -14.82
C ASN A 536 15.60 -17.93 -15.56
N THR A 537 14.98 -17.01 -14.82
CA THR A 537 14.11 -15.96 -15.38
C THR A 537 14.88 -14.77 -15.97
N THR A 538 16.22 -14.77 -15.91
CA THR A 538 17.06 -13.90 -16.75
C THR A 538 17.11 -14.39 -18.20
N LEU A 539 17.09 -15.71 -18.44
CA LEU A 539 17.09 -16.34 -19.77
C LEU A 539 15.69 -16.35 -20.43
N ILE A 540 15.06 -15.19 -20.49
CA ILE A 540 13.91 -14.92 -21.36
C ILE A 540 14.41 -14.89 -22.81
N ARG A 541 13.56 -15.22 -23.78
CA ARG A 541 13.88 -15.21 -25.22
C ARG A 541 13.29 -13.98 -25.95
N PRO A 542 13.84 -12.77 -25.80
CA PRO A 542 13.38 -11.61 -26.58
C PRO A 542 13.62 -11.86 -28.08
N HIS A 543 12.59 -11.62 -28.91
CA HIS A 543 12.64 -11.73 -30.37
C HIS A 543 13.11 -13.10 -30.90
N GLN A 544 12.78 -14.21 -30.21
CA GLN A 544 13.05 -15.60 -30.61
C GLN A 544 14.53 -16.00 -30.83
N ARG A 545 15.51 -15.14 -30.52
CA ARG A 545 16.95 -15.47 -30.63
C ARG A 545 17.45 -16.27 -29.43
N CYS A 546 18.44 -17.13 -29.63
CA CYS A 546 19.07 -17.86 -28.53
C CYS A 546 20.23 -17.05 -27.89
N PRO A 547 20.24 -16.85 -26.56
CA PRO A 547 21.33 -16.22 -25.82
C PRO A 547 22.44 -17.24 -25.50
N GLU A 548 23.16 -17.69 -26.52
CA GLU A 548 24.14 -18.80 -26.41
C GLU A 548 25.32 -18.48 -25.48
N GLU A 549 25.79 -17.24 -25.45
CA GLU A 549 26.91 -16.81 -24.58
C GLU A 549 26.50 -16.82 -23.10
N GLU A 550 25.29 -16.35 -22.79
CA GLU A 550 24.74 -16.35 -21.44
C GLU A 550 24.39 -17.78 -20.97
N ILE A 551 23.92 -18.64 -21.87
CA ILE A 551 23.68 -20.07 -21.60
C ILE A 551 25.00 -20.79 -21.27
N GLU A 552 26.04 -20.64 -22.10
CA GLU A 552 27.34 -21.27 -21.84
C GLU A 552 28.04 -20.63 -20.63
N GLY A 553 27.79 -19.34 -20.34
CA GLY A 553 28.19 -18.68 -19.10
C GLY A 553 27.59 -19.35 -17.85
N LEU A 554 26.27 -19.55 -17.81
CA LEU A 554 25.59 -20.25 -16.72
C LEU A 554 25.98 -21.74 -16.66
N ARG A 555 26.18 -22.40 -17.82
CA ARG A 555 26.72 -23.76 -17.89
C ARG A 555 28.11 -23.84 -17.24
N ASN A 556 28.98 -22.87 -17.50
CA ASN A 556 30.32 -22.78 -16.88
C ASN A 556 30.30 -22.41 -15.39
N ILE A 557 29.17 -22.02 -14.79
CA ILE A 557 29.06 -21.94 -13.33
C ILE A 557 28.82 -23.34 -12.74
N LEU A 558 27.94 -24.13 -13.37
CA LEU A 558 27.50 -25.44 -12.89
C LEU A 558 28.50 -26.58 -13.20
N LEU A 559 29.04 -26.57 -14.42
CA LEU A 559 29.83 -27.65 -15.02
C LEU A 559 31.23 -27.19 -15.44
N HIS A 560 32.15 -28.13 -15.51
CA HIS A 560 33.39 -28.01 -16.29
C HIS A 560 33.14 -28.37 -17.77
N GLN A 561 34.10 -28.08 -18.65
CA GLN A 561 33.96 -28.34 -20.10
C GLN A 561 33.78 -29.84 -20.43
N ASP A 562 34.35 -30.73 -19.60
CA ASP A 562 34.17 -32.19 -19.63
C ASP A 562 32.78 -32.66 -19.11
N SER A 563 31.90 -31.72 -18.77
CA SER A 563 30.59 -31.93 -18.15
C SER A 563 30.62 -32.57 -16.76
N THR A 564 31.74 -32.50 -16.04
CA THR A 564 31.79 -32.80 -14.61
C THR A 564 31.24 -31.64 -13.76
N ILE A 565 30.57 -31.96 -12.65
CA ILE A 565 30.01 -30.97 -11.73
C ILE A 565 31.14 -30.25 -10.98
N ARG A 566 31.14 -28.92 -10.98
CA ARG A 566 32.19 -28.13 -10.30
C ARG A 566 32.16 -28.38 -8.79
N ALA A 567 33.34 -28.57 -8.19
CA ALA A 567 33.47 -28.84 -6.75
C ALA A 567 32.79 -27.77 -5.87
N LYS A 568 32.91 -26.48 -6.24
CA LYS A 568 32.24 -25.35 -5.58
C LYS A 568 30.72 -25.54 -5.51
N VAL A 569 30.09 -26.00 -6.59
CA VAL A 569 28.63 -26.18 -6.68
C VAL A 569 28.16 -27.19 -5.65
N ARG A 570 28.81 -28.37 -5.61
CA ARG A 570 28.54 -29.43 -4.63
C ARG A 570 28.80 -28.99 -3.19
N GLU A 571 29.80 -28.14 -2.97
CA GLU A 571 30.08 -27.53 -1.66
C GLU A 571 28.96 -26.55 -1.24
N THR A 572 28.51 -25.68 -2.14
CA THR A 572 27.45 -24.68 -1.86
C THR A 572 26.05 -25.26 -1.73
N LEU A 573 25.70 -26.33 -2.45
CA LEU A 573 24.45 -27.08 -2.22
C LEU A 573 24.52 -27.89 -0.92
N GLY A 574 25.71 -28.37 -0.56
CA GLY A 574 25.96 -29.11 0.68
C GLY A 574 25.40 -30.54 0.67
N GLN A 575 25.64 -31.28 1.75
CA GLN A 575 25.30 -32.71 1.85
C GLN A 575 23.78 -32.99 1.88
N GLU A 576 22.95 -32.01 2.28
CA GLU A 576 21.47 -32.10 2.21
C GLU A 576 20.95 -32.21 0.76
N PHE A 577 21.72 -31.72 -0.23
CA PHE A 577 21.36 -31.73 -1.65
C PHE A 577 22.50 -32.34 -2.48
N SER A 578 22.85 -33.58 -2.15
CA SER A 578 23.88 -34.35 -2.88
C SER A 578 23.51 -34.46 -4.37
N LEU A 579 24.23 -33.71 -5.19
CA LEU A 579 23.93 -33.48 -6.61
C LEU A 579 24.63 -34.56 -7.46
N GLN A 580 23.82 -35.39 -8.13
CA GLN A 580 24.29 -36.57 -8.87
C GLN A 580 24.52 -36.26 -10.36
N ASN A 581 23.62 -35.49 -10.99
CA ASN A 581 23.75 -35.03 -12.39
C ASN A 581 23.16 -33.62 -12.58
N VAL A 582 23.62 -32.94 -13.62
CA VAL A 582 23.11 -31.63 -14.08
C VAL A 582 23.00 -31.65 -15.60
N SER A 583 21.77 -31.65 -16.13
CA SER A 583 21.48 -31.47 -17.55
C SER A 583 20.96 -30.06 -17.85
N LEU A 584 21.36 -29.52 -19.00
CA LEU A 584 20.78 -28.30 -19.57
C LEU A 584 20.05 -28.72 -20.85
N VAL A 585 18.73 -28.59 -20.85
CA VAL A 585 17.86 -28.96 -21.98
C VAL A 585 17.42 -27.66 -22.68
N PRO A 586 17.98 -27.31 -23.84
CA PRO A 586 17.55 -26.12 -24.57
C PRO A 586 16.15 -26.30 -25.15
N LEU A 587 15.40 -25.20 -25.25
CA LEU A 587 14.01 -25.21 -25.70
C LEU A 587 13.79 -24.33 -26.94
N GLY A 588 12.86 -24.74 -27.81
CA GLY A 588 12.48 -24.00 -29.02
C GLY A 588 13.69 -23.66 -29.90
N ASN A 589 13.85 -22.39 -30.26
CA ASN A 589 14.90 -21.92 -31.17
C ASN A 589 16.33 -22.07 -30.63
N CYS A 590 16.52 -22.40 -29.33
CA CYS A 590 17.82 -22.77 -28.78
C CYS A 590 18.18 -24.25 -29.00
N HIS A 591 17.27 -25.05 -29.53
CA HIS A 591 17.49 -26.46 -29.81
C HIS A 591 18.36 -26.62 -31.05
N GLY A 592 19.67 -26.39 -30.88
CA GLY A 592 20.67 -26.51 -31.94
C GLY A 592 20.65 -27.88 -32.61
N PHE A 593 21.06 -27.90 -33.88
CA PHE A 593 21.11 -29.11 -34.72
C PHE A 593 22.00 -30.22 -34.13
N ASP A 594 22.96 -29.86 -33.28
CA ASP A 594 23.89 -30.77 -32.57
C ASP A 594 23.65 -30.79 -31.05
N THR A 595 22.39 -30.83 -30.63
CA THR A 595 22.04 -31.28 -29.27
C THR A 595 21.99 -32.81 -29.21
N PRO A 596 22.22 -33.48 -28.05
CA PRO A 596 22.27 -34.96 -27.99
C PRO A 596 20.99 -35.72 -28.40
N HIS A 597 19.88 -35.02 -28.66
CA HIS A 597 18.66 -35.60 -29.23
C HIS A 597 18.52 -35.43 -30.75
N HIS A 598 19.39 -34.63 -31.39
CA HIS A 598 19.64 -34.66 -32.83
C HIS A 598 21.03 -35.23 -33.14
N ALA A 599 21.17 -36.53 -32.85
CA ALA A 599 22.01 -37.34 -33.73
C ALA A 599 21.36 -37.34 -35.12
N THR A 600 21.75 -36.41 -35.98
CA THR A 600 21.28 -36.34 -37.37
C THR A 600 21.71 -37.60 -38.09
N SER A 601 20.79 -38.54 -38.25
CA SER A 601 21.01 -39.84 -38.87
C SER A 601 21.02 -39.76 -40.41
N GLU A 602 21.83 -38.85 -40.96
CA GLU A 602 22.47 -39.18 -42.22
C GLU A 602 23.40 -40.37 -41.94
N PRO A 603 23.21 -41.51 -42.62
CA PRO A 603 23.87 -42.75 -42.21
C PRO A 603 25.34 -42.74 -42.63
N GLU A 604 26.22 -42.27 -41.74
CA GLU A 604 27.62 -42.73 -41.80
C GLU A 604 27.58 -44.26 -41.81
N LYS A 605 28.24 -44.83 -42.82
CA LYS A 605 28.05 -46.20 -43.26
C LYS A 605 28.74 -47.18 -42.31
N ALA A 606 28.12 -47.38 -41.14
CA ALA A 606 28.57 -48.29 -40.10
C ALA A 606 28.90 -49.65 -40.71
N ILE A 607 30.18 -50.03 -40.61
CA ILE A 607 30.63 -51.37 -40.98
C ILE A 607 30.02 -52.32 -39.96
N THR A 608 28.97 -53.04 -40.35
CA THR A 608 28.31 -53.99 -39.47
C THR A 608 29.31 -55.07 -39.04
N PRO A 609 29.35 -55.44 -37.74
CA PRO A 609 30.04 -56.66 -37.35
C PRO A 609 29.37 -57.84 -38.07
N PRO A 610 30.12 -58.90 -38.44
CA PRO A 610 29.61 -59.98 -39.27
C PRO A 610 28.57 -60.80 -38.49
N ILE A 611 27.28 -60.50 -38.71
CA ILE A 611 26.15 -61.29 -38.23
C ILE A 611 26.30 -62.73 -38.75
N SER A 612 26.14 -63.70 -37.87
CA SER A 612 26.18 -65.13 -38.21
C SER A 612 25.08 -65.48 -39.21
N LYS A 613 25.38 -66.41 -40.13
CA LYS A 613 24.46 -66.79 -41.22
C LYS A 613 23.14 -67.39 -40.72
N ASP A 614 23.14 -67.88 -39.48
CA ASP A 614 22.02 -68.58 -38.86
C ASP A 614 20.87 -67.62 -38.49
N ASP A 615 21.17 -66.40 -38.03
CA ASP A 615 20.15 -65.41 -37.67
C ASP A 615 19.37 -64.91 -38.89
N TYR A 616 20.01 -64.74 -40.05
CA TYR A 616 19.32 -64.37 -41.30
C TYR A 616 18.33 -65.46 -41.75
N LEU A 617 18.70 -66.73 -41.54
CA LEU A 617 17.84 -67.89 -41.81
C LEU A 617 16.61 -67.91 -40.88
N LEU A 618 16.81 -67.61 -39.59
CA LEU A 618 15.74 -67.61 -38.61
C LEU A 618 14.80 -66.40 -38.72
N THR A 619 15.35 -65.20 -39.00
CA THR A 619 14.60 -63.93 -38.98
C THR A 619 13.88 -63.61 -40.29
N PHE A 620 14.49 -63.89 -41.45
CA PHE A 620 13.93 -63.52 -42.76
C PHE A 620 13.42 -64.72 -43.57
N VAL A 621 14.18 -65.83 -43.59
CA VAL A 621 13.82 -67.00 -44.44
C VAL A 621 12.69 -67.81 -43.80
N LEU A 622 12.72 -68.08 -42.50
CA LEU A 622 11.70 -68.88 -41.84
C LEU A 622 10.28 -68.27 -41.93
N PRO A 623 10.04 -66.96 -41.65
CA PRO A 623 8.70 -66.39 -41.75
C PRO A 623 8.18 -66.32 -43.20
N THR A 624 9.04 -66.01 -44.17
CA THR A 624 8.65 -65.92 -45.59
C THR A 624 8.27 -67.29 -46.17
N VAL A 625 8.97 -68.36 -45.76
CA VAL A 625 8.58 -69.74 -46.10
C VAL A 625 7.25 -70.13 -45.45
N ILE A 626 7.01 -69.77 -44.19
CA ILE A 626 5.72 -70.03 -43.51
C ILE A 626 4.56 -69.33 -44.24
N ILE A 627 4.74 -68.07 -44.64
CA ILE A 627 3.73 -67.31 -45.41
C ILE A 627 3.46 -67.97 -46.76
N LEU A 628 4.49 -68.40 -47.49
CA LEU A 628 4.33 -69.11 -48.77
C LEU A 628 3.59 -70.46 -48.60
N VAL A 629 3.88 -71.21 -47.55
CA VAL A 629 3.15 -72.45 -47.23
C VAL A 629 1.69 -72.17 -46.89
N MET A 630 1.40 -71.12 -46.12
CA MET A 630 0.02 -70.73 -45.80
C MET A 630 -0.76 -70.27 -47.05
N LEU A 631 -0.13 -69.52 -47.96
CA LEU A 631 -0.74 -69.13 -49.23
C LEU A 631 -0.98 -70.32 -50.17
N LEU A 632 -0.08 -71.30 -50.20
CA LEU A 632 -0.29 -72.56 -50.93
C LEU A 632 -1.44 -73.38 -50.34
N ILE A 633 -1.52 -73.51 -49.01
CA ILE A 633 -2.63 -74.18 -48.33
C ILE A 633 -3.96 -73.46 -48.61
N ALA A 634 -3.99 -72.12 -48.53
CA ALA A 634 -5.17 -71.33 -48.87
C ALA A 634 -5.59 -71.50 -50.35
N SER A 635 -4.63 -71.55 -51.28
CA SER A 635 -4.87 -71.80 -52.70
C SER A 635 -5.39 -73.22 -52.97
N ILE A 636 -4.88 -74.24 -52.25
CA ILE A 636 -5.39 -75.62 -52.30
C ILE A 636 -6.82 -75.68 -51.75
N ILE A 637 -7.11 -75.03 -50.62
CA ILE A 637 -8.46 -74.93 -50.04
C ILE A 637 -9.40 -74.21 -51.02
N ALA A 638 -8.97 -73.10 -51.63
CA ALA A 638 -9.74 -72.40 -52.64
C ALA A 638 -10.02 -73.27 -53.88
N CYS A 639 -9.02 -74.03 -54.37
CA CYS A 639 -9.20 -74.98 -55.47
C CYS A 639 -10.17 -76.13 -55.11
N VAL A 640 -10.08 -76.66 -53.88
CA VAL A 640 -10.99 -77.70 -53.38
C VAL A 640 -12.41 -77.15 -53.24
N LEU A 641 -12.60 -75.96 -52.67
CA LEU A 641 -13.90 -75.31 -52.56
C LEU A 641 -14.46 -74.96 -53.95
N TYR A 642 -13.65 -74.49 -54.89
CA TYR A 642 -14.08 -74.20 -56.26
C TYR A 642 -14.56 -75.47 -56.99
N LYS A 643 -13.80 -76.58 -56.91
CA LYS A 643 -14.24 -77.88 -57.46
C LYS A 643 -15.49 -78.41 -56.76
N ARG A 644 -15.61 -78.24 -55.44
CA ARG A 644 -16.76 -78.68 -54.64
C ARG A 644 -18.01 -77.81 -54.86
N ARG A 645 -17.86 -76.55 -55.29
CA ARG A 645 -18.95 -75.62 -55.63
C ARG A 645 -19.55 -75.89 -57.02
N LEU A 646 -18.90 -76.68 -57.87
CA LEU A 646 -19.46 -77.14 -59.15
C LEU A 646 -20.40 -78.35 -59.01
N THR A 647 -20.45 -79.01 -57.85
CA THR A 647 -21.29 -80.19 -57.59
C THR A 647 -22.32 -79.93 -56.48
N GLY A 648 -22.97 -78.76 -56.52
CA GLY A 648 -23.93 -78.31 -55.51
C GLY A 648 -25.10 -77.53 -56.13
N LYS A 649 -25.95 -78.21 -56.91
CA LYS A 649 -27.24 -77.70 -57.39
C LYS A 649 -28.39 -78.46 -56.72
N MET A 650 -29.19 -77.75 -55.93
CA MET A 650 -30.61 -77.97 -55.58
C MET A 650 -31.00 -76.67 -54.84
N GLU A 651 -31.78 -75.73 -55.40
CA GLU A 651 -33.13 -75.74 -55.99
C GLU A 651 -34.28 -75.56 -54.97
N LEU A 652 -35.15 -74.60 -55.33
CA LEU A 652 -36.49 -74.27 -54.83
C LEU A 652 -36.69 -73.88 -53.35
N GLY A 653 -37.47 -72.81 -53.16
CA GLY A 653 -37.85 -72.22 -51.88
C GLY A 653 -38.55 -70.86 -52.06
N THR A 654 -39.68 -70.84 -52.77
CA THR A 654 -40.37 -69.59 -53.19
C THR A 654 -41.45 -69.11 -52.20
N ASP A 655 -41.39 -67.82 -51.88
CA ASP A 655 -42.47 -66.90 -51.45
C ASP A 655 -43.35 -67.17 -50.20
N GLU A 656 -43.24 -68.29 -49.47
CA GLU A 656 -44.05 -68.49 -48.25
C GLU A 656 -43.54 -67.77 -46.98
N GLU A 657 -42.25 -67.43 -46.86
CA GLU A 657 -41.73 -66.71 -45.67
C GLU A 657 -42.06 -65.20 -45.64
N ARG A 658 -42.75 -64.67 -46.67
CA ARG A 658 -43.01 -63.23 -46.82
C ARG A 658 -44.18 -62.67 -45.99
N LYS A 659 -44.76 -63.45 -45.05
CA LYS A 659 -45.96 -63.07 -44.28
C LYS A 659 -45.91 -63.40 -42.78
N SER A 660 -44.87 -62.97 -42.08
CA SER A 660 -44.95 -62.75 -40.63
C SER A 660 -43.99 -61.64 -40.14
N PHE A 661 -44.17 -61.18 -38.91
CA PHE A 661 -43.28 -60.27 -38.17
C PHE A 661 -42.97 -58.90 -38.80
N ARG A 662 -43.99 -58.06 -38.95
CA ARG A 662 -43.82 -56.60 -39.05
C ARG A 662 -44.57 -55.85 -37.94
N SER A 663 -44.17 -56.07 -36.68
CA SER A 663 -44.75 -55.36 -35.52
C SER A 663 -43.89 -55.40 -34.24
N LYS A 664 -43.54 -54.21 -33.73
CA LYS A 664 -43.20 -53.86 -32.31
C LYS A 664 -41.97 -54.53 -31.64
N GLY A 665 -41.21 -53.71 -30.91
CA GLY A 665 -40.20 -54.16 -29.92
C GLY A 665 -38.94 -53.29 -29.93
N ILE A 666 -38.45 -52.88 -28.75
CA ILE A 666 -37.26 -52.02 -28.55
C ILE A 666 -36.29 -52.76 -27.61
N PRO A 667 -34.97 -52.69 -27.87
CA PRO A 667 -33.99 -52.26 -26.86
C PRO A 667 -33.12 -51.11 -27.45
N VAL A 668 -33.04 -49.92 -26.86
CA VAL A 668 -32.39 -49.58 -25.57
C VAL A 668 -30.94 -50.07 -25.51
N ILE A 669 -30.03 -49.17 -25.87
CA ILE A 669 -28.81 -48.83 -25.13
C ILE A 669 -28.48 -47.36 -25.50
N PHE A 670 -27.69 -46.68 -24.66
CA PHE A 670 -27.72 -45.23 -24.52
C PHE A 670 -26.82 -44.44 -25.48
N GLN A 671 -26.92 -43.12 -25.33
CA GLN A 671 -26.15 -42.08 -26.02
C GLN A 671 -24.65 -42.16 -25.68
N ASP A 672 -23.89 -41.40 -26.46
CA ASP A 672 -22.49 -40.99 -26.23
C ASP A 672 -21.47 -42.16 -26.34
N GLU A 673 -20.33 -42.04 -27.02
CA GLU A 673 -19.62 -40.88 -27.62
C GLU A 673 -19.04 -41.27 -29.00
N LEU A 674 -18.92 -40.32 -29.96
CA LEU A 674 -17.87 -40.36 -30.99
C LEU A 674 -17.64 -39.01 -31.70
N ASP A 675 -16.45 -38.44 -31.47
CA ASP A 675 -15.61 -37.63 -32.36
C ASP A 675 -16.20 -36.58 -33.33
N GLU A 676 -16.06 -35.32 -32.89
CA GLU A 676 -15.14 -34.32 -33.49
C GLU A 676 -15.42 -33.62 -34.86
N LYS A 677 -15.16 -32.30 -34.83
CA LYS A 677 -14.88 -31.31 -35.91
C LYS A 677 -16.08 -30.71 -36.69
N PRO A 678 -15.91 -29.46 -37.23
CA PRO A 678 -17.03 -28.53 -37.39
C PRO A 678 -17.23 -27.99 -38.84
N GLU A 679 -18.32 -27.25 -39.08
CA GLU A 679 -18.31 -26.20 -40.11
C GLU A 679 -19.37 -25.09 -39.91
N ILE A 680 -18.90 -23.84 -39.82
CA ILE A 680 -19.44 -22.58 -40.39
C ILE A 680 -20.97 -22.46 -40.59
N GLY A 681 -21.65 -21.52 -39.88
CA GLY A 681 -23.07 -21.24 -40.17
C GLY A 681 -23.79 -20.11 -39.42
N ASN A 682 -23.39 -18.84 -39.59
CA ASN A 682 -24.10 -17.69 -38.99
C ASN A 682 -25.59 -17.60 -39.41
N LYS A 683 -26.54 -17.65 -38.45
CA LYS A 683 -27.78 -16.82 -38.39
C LYS A 683 -28.59 -16.99 -37.09
N SER A 684 -29.03 -15.84 -36.58
CA SER A 684 -29.91 -15.57 -35.44
C SER A 684 -31.14 -16.48 -35.23
N PRO A 685 -31.48 -16.87 -33.98
CA PRO A 685 -32.88 -16.96 -33.54
C PRO A 685 -33.47 -15.54 -33.49
N VAL A 686 -34.66 -15.22 -34.00
CA VAL A 686 -35.99 -15.86 -33.84
C VAL A 686 -36.53 -15.71 -32.41
N ILE A 687 -37.55 -14.87 -32.29
CA ILE A 687 -38.21 -14.49 -31.04
C ILE A 687 -39.03 -15.66 -30.50
N LEU A 688 -38.75 -16.10 -29.27
CA LEU A 688 -39.81 -16.56 -28.38
C LEU A 688 -40.29 -15.36 -27.55
N LYS A 689 -41.61 -15.30 -27.35
CA LYS A 689 -42.23 -14.45 -26.32
C LYS A 689 -42.37 -15.28 -25.05
N ASP A 690 -42.74 -14.58 -23.97
CA ASP A 690 -43.21 -15.17 -22.71
C ASP A 690 -42.13 -15.85 -21.85
N GLU A 691 -41.14 -15.07 -21.42
CA GLU A 691 -40.56 -15.27 -20.09
C GLU A 691 -40.63 -13.96 -19.26
N LYS A 692 -40.80 -14.10 -17.95
CA LYS A 692 -41.35 -13.06 -17.06
C LYS A 692 -40.27 -12.60 -16.07
N PRO A 693 -39.95 -11.30 -15.97
CA PRO A 693 -38.87 -10.84 -15.12
C PRO A 693 -39.17 -11.06 -13.62
N PRO A 694 -38.15 -11.37 -12.80
CA PRO A 694 -38.30 -11.50 -11.35
C PRO A 694 -38.65 -10.16 -10.70
N LEU A 695 -39.35 -10.22 -9.57
CA LEU A 695 -39.81 -9.05 -8.83
C LEU A 695 -38.68 -8.41 -8.00
N LEU A 696 -38.75 -7.08 -7.87
CA LEU A 696 -37.95 -6.33 -6.89
C LEU A 696 -38.38 -6.68 -5.45
N PRO A 697 -37.46 -6.65 -4.47
CA PRO A 697 -37.82 -6.83 -3.06
C PRO A 697 -38.73 -5.69 -2.55
N PRO A 698 -39.63 -5.96 -1.58
CA PRO A 698 -40.68 -5.03 -1.20
C PRO A 698 -40.16 -3.81 -0.43
N SER A 699 -40.62 -2.62 -0.81
CA SER A 699 -40.45 -1.39 -0.05
C SER A 699 -41.44 -1.32 1.11
N TYR A 700 -40.94 -1.21 2.34
CA TYR A 700 -41.76 -0.92 3.50
C TYR A 700 -42.06 0.58 3.58
N SER A 701 -43.34 0.97 3.55
CA SER A 701 -43.81 2.32 3.88
C SER A 701 -44.88 2.25 4.96
N SER A 702 -44.78 3.12 5.96
CA SER A 702 -45.54 3.11 7.20
C SER A 702 -47.00 3.55 7.08
N THR A 703 -47.90 2.86 7.81
CA THR A 703 -49.20 3.37 8.26
C THR A 703 -49.44 2.90 9.70
N ASN A 704 -49.89 3.81 10.58
CA ASN A 704 -50.06 3.59 12.03
C ASN A 704 -51.44 2.99 12.42
N ASN A 705 -51.65 2.91 13.75
CA ASN A 705 -52.89 2.60 14.51
C ASN A 705 -53.11 1.10 14.80
N ASP A 706 -53.45 0.64 16.03
CA ASP A 706 -53.78 1.32 17.31
C ASP A 706 -53.29 0.51 18.56
N GLY A 707 -52.94 1.23 19.65
CA GLY A 707 -52.81 0.74 21.06
C GLY A 707 -51.64 -0.21 21.41
N ASP A 708 -51.12 -0.28 22.64
CA ASP A 708 -51.27 0.54 23.86
C ASP A 708 -50.06 0.28 24.81
N ASN A 709 -49.44 1.35 25.38
CA ASN A 709 -48.50 1.36 26.54
C ASN A 709 -47.15 0.57 26.41
N GLU A 710 -46.02 0.93 27.06
CA GLU A 710 -45.59 2.13 27.81
C GLU A 710 -44.03 2.19 27.80
N ASP A 711 -43.47 3.41 27.89
CA ASP A 711 -42.05 3.80 28.05
C ASP A 711 -40.96 3.35 27.04
N VAL A 712 -40.01 4.28 26.78
CA VAL A 712 -39.04 4.25 25.66
C VAL A 712 -37.72 4.93 26.05
N ASP A 713 -36.58 4.34 25.67
CA ASP A 713 -35.27 5.01 25.54
C ASP A 713 -34.95 5.21 24.05
N GLU A 714 -34.57 6.43 23.64
CA GLU A 714 -34.54 6.82 22.21
C GLU A 714 -33.15 6.70 21.56
N TYR A 715 -33.08 5.97 20.43
CA TYR A 715 -31.85 5.74 19.65
C TYR A 715 -31.95 6.37 18.25
N VAL A 716 -31.02 7.26 17.91
CA VAL A 716 -30.99 8.00 16.63
C VAL A 716 -29.85 7.51 15.73
N PRO A 717 -30.13 6.82 14.59
CA PRO A 717 -29.10 6.43 13.62
C PRO A 717 -28.70 7.59 12.68
N PRO A 718 -27.49 7.55 12.08
CA PRO A 718 -27.01 8.59 11.15
C PRO A 718 -27.68 8.52 9.76
N PRO A 719 -27.77 9.65 9.02
CA PRO A 719 -28.45 9.72 7.73
C PRO A 719 -27.66 9.11 6.56
N ALA A 720 -28.39 8.64 5.54
CA ALA A 720 -27.86 7.95 4.37
C ALA A 720 -27.24 8.87 3.31
N VAL A 721 -26.32 8.31 2.50
CA VAL A 721 -25.66 8.99 1.38
C VAL A 721 -26.56 8.97 0.14
N VAL A 722 -26.74 10.13 -0.51
CA VAL A 722 -27.41 10.23 -1.82
C VAL A 722 -26.38 10.09 -2.94
N VAL A 723 -26.61 9.16 -3.87
CA VAL A 723 -25.79 8.97 -5.07
C VAL A 723 -26.64 9.07 -6.33
N GLY A 724 -26.25 9.96 -7.25
CA GLY A 724 -26.80 10.07 -8.60
C GLY A 724 -26.24 11.31 -9.32
N GLY A 725 -25.79 11.24 -10.56
CA GLY A 725 -25.53 10.04 -11.37
C GLY A 725 -25.00 10.39 -12.77
N ARG A 726 -23.91 9.72 -13.16
CA ARG A 726 -23.31 9.63 -14.53
C ARG A 726 -23.41 10.84 -15.48
N GLU A 727 -22.23 11.31 -15.90
CA GLU A 727 -21.92 11.31 -17.34
C GLU A 727 -20.45 10.90 -17.58
N SER A 728 -19.98 10.88 -18.84
CA SER A 728 -19.05 9.81 -19.28
C SER A 728 -17.62 10.19 -19.71
N ARG A 729 -16.67 9.31 -19.35
CA ARG A 729 -15.46 8.87 -20.11
C ARG A 729 -14.53 9.96 -20.70
N GLY A 730 -13.42 10.30 -20.02
CA GLY A 730 -12.38 11.15 -20.63
C GLY A 730 -11.03 11.31 -19.93
N LYS A 731 -10.10 10.37 -20.17
CA LYS A 731 -8.60 10.52 -20.17
C LYS A 731 -7.86 10.94 -18.87
N SER A 732 -6.78 10.22 -18.59
CA SER A 732 -5.74 10.53 -17.58
C SER A 732 -4.98 11.84 -17.89
N PRO A 733 -4.37 12.51 -16.88
CA PRO A 733 -3.64 13.76 -17.08
C PRO A 733 -2.39 13.61 -17.97
N VAL A 734 -2.11 14.66 -18.73
CA VAL A 734 -1.08 14.72 -19.79
C VAL A 734 0.30 15.12 -19.23
N THR A 735 1.36 14.54 -19.78
CA THR A 735 2.77 14.87 -19.47
C THR A 735 3.17 16.26 -19.99
N PRO A 736 4.12 16.96 -19.34
CA PRO A 736 4.46 18.34 -19.69
C PRO A 736 5.13 18.43 -21.07
N SER A 737 4.50 19.17 -22.00
CA SER A 737 5.03 19.34 -23.37
C SER A 737 6.23 20.28 -23.42
N TYR A 738 7.34 19.79 -23.99
CA TYR A 738 8.54 20.56 -24.30
C TYR A 738 8.23 21.70 -25.29
N ARG A 739 8.47 22.96 -24.92
CA ARG A 739 8.44 24.08 -25.89
C ARG A 739 9.75 24.13 -26.67
N ARG A 740 9.66 24.16 -28.01
CA ARG A 740 10.80 24.53 -28.87
C ARG A 740 11.04 26.05 -28.80
N PRO A 741 12.30 26.52 -28.93
CA PRO A 741 12.60 27.95 -29.03
C PRO A 741 12.12 28.53 -30.38
N PRO A 742 11.94 29.86 -30.49
CA PRO A 742 11.60 30.52 -31.76
C PRO A 742 12.78 30.45 -32.77
N PRO A 743 12.50 30.54 -34.08
CA PRO A 743 13.53 30.48 -35.12
C PRO A 743 14.44 31.72 -35.09
N TYR A 744 15.73 31.48 -35.27
CA TYR A 744 16.75 32.53 -35.43
C TYR A 744 16.72 33.10 -36.85
N VAL A 745 16.90 34.41 -36.98
CA VAL A 745 17.07 35.11 -38.26
C VAL A 745 18.46 35.74 -38.26
N SER A 746 19.26 35.41 -39.26
CA SER A 746 20.58 36.01 -39.50
C SER A 746 20.45 37.45 -40.03
N PRO A 747 21.44 38.33 -39.78
CA PRO A 747 21.40 39.74 -40.18
C PRO A 747 21.38 39.96 -41.70
#